data_AF-A0AAU9XDK4-F1
#
_entry.id   AF-A0AAU9XDK4-F1
#
_cell.length_a   1.000
_cell.length_b   1.000
_cell.length_c   1.000
_cell.angle_alpha   90.00
_cell.angle_beta   90.00
_cell.angle_gamma   90.00
#
_symmetry.space_group_name_H-M   'P 1'
#
loop_
_entity.id
_entity.type
_entity.pdbx_description
1 polymer ?
#
loop_
_entity_poly.entity_id
_entity_poly.type
_entity_poly.pdbx_seq_one_letter_code
_entity_poly.pdbx_strand_id
1 'polypeptide(L)'
;IIFTLRNSLYSYDEAIVVERDSSEYYSLQPALLSMGFTETENQSHVVFLPCPLGSFSKSLGTRSWKCVDCSPGGFYSDTLGYVADGCKKCPNGSYVAYDKKPGKSVLDCKTCPDGTETDLFAGHRACPCLEGHYRTHLFDKCLTCGRSGLLCQDEYASLKPGFWWQWRNESYKHRYEYFMKNLARELPALDDFSVQYPYAIPTPYRCQVEESCKGGLDSPCREGYQGPLCAVCNPGYHKQFHSCEKCPSRAWIVGQLSLIAAIIAIFLTLIVWRKKNNLSKDRGLSCFDNLLSKLKILIGFYQVTHGLLDVFSFIEWPDSLQVVSKYSGILQMNLLQVAPVHCLNHKLHVDALGDLFVLLSMNAMVIVGSCVIYGFWYMMISRKQGLEEDERVSKISQGKVLLYRNAFFFLYVTYLSTCSMTASVMPFACQKLCKDKREELCDKYLKVDYSIKCQGANYNHLVIVAYVSAAYIIALPALSLVALWRHRRTIITKKDSDNGSDPEVVDGLRFLFENYKPCSWYWELIEMSRKFILTCGLILVGQESRSFIGLAWVVAGMYAVLFCWIKPMQDTFENRLMSTSLAVTLVNLGIGAVSRIPTENILNMADHHKDALAMKILIIGANTLVIGLLVVQYLAYLHQVFKEWRKNPKWTFSCCLALLLPLNDLQGEIRGMVGKNILKTQLQSGIIGKPSIAAIAKDTGALSFSPSHEDRERQERSSVKSRVTRCSNTKCDLGTQTEIIAPASAVTAEHAQVSWKACRQITMTRHSVHHIPLAEAEEATSKDEKTDRNNGE
;
A
#
# COMPACT_ATOMS: atom_id res chain seq x y z
N ILE A 1 88.78 -24.36 19.65
CA ILE A 1 88.41 -24.31 18.21
C ILE A 1 88.49 -22.85 17.81
N ILE A 2 89.18 -22.52 16.71
CA ILE A 2 89.40 -21.13 16.25
C ILE A 2 88.58 -20.94 14.97
N PHE A 3 87.69 -19.95 14.95
CA PHE A 3 86.89 -19.63 13.76
C PHE A 3 87.67 -18.74 12.79
N THR A 4 88.26 -19.33 11.75
CA THR A 4 88.76 -18.58 10.59
C THR A 4 87.62 -18.26 9.62
N LEU A 5 86.90 -17.17 9.89
CA LEU A 5 85.93 -16.56 8.96
C LEU A 5 86.65 -16.04 7.71
N ARG A 6 86.78 -16.88 6.67
CA ARG A 6 87.35 -16.49 5.38
C ARG A 6 86.27 -15.91 4.45
N ASN A 7 85.79 -14.71 4.79
CA ASN A 7 84.70 -14.04 4.06
C ASN A 7 85.11 -13.76 2.60
N SER A 8 84.19 -14.02 1.66
CA SER A 8 84.38 -13.79 0.23
C SER A 8 83.05 -13.63 -0.53
N LEU A 9 82.55 -12.40 -0.60
CA LEU A 9 81.78 -11.88 -1.74
C LEU A 9 80.53 -12.69 -2.17
N TYR A 10 79.43 -12.60 -1.40
CA TYR A 10 78.11 -12.14 -1.89
C TYR A 10 77.02 -12.23 -0.78
N SER A 11 76.77 -11.11 -0.08
CA SER A 11 75.51 -10.78 0.62
C SER A 11 74.94 -11.77 1.67
N TYR A 12 75.74 -12.65 2.29
CA TYR A 12 75.33 -13.47 3.44
C TYR A 12 76.45 -13.56 4.49
N ASP A 13 76.54 -12.60 5.40
CA ASP A 13 77.61 -12.51 6.41
C ASP A 13 77.57 -13.61 7.50
N GLU A 14 76.53 -14.46 7.50
CA GLU A 14 76.32 -15.56 8.47
C GLU A 14 76.38 -16.96 7.83
N ALA A 15 76.80 -17.08 6.56
CA ALA A 15 76.88 -18.36 5.86
C ALA A 15 78.08 -19.21 6.33
N ILE A 16 77.81 -20.44 6.78
CA ILE A 16 78.85 -21.39 7.20
C ILE A 16 79.02 -22.45 6.11
N VAL A 17 80.19 -22.48 5.47
CA VAL A 17 80.52 -23.43 4.40
C VAL A 17 81.42 -24.54 4.94
N VAL A 18 81.06 -25.80 4.70
CA VAL A 18 81.82 -26.98 5.15
C VAL A 18 82.06 -27.92 3.97
N GLU A 19 83.25 -28.53 3.89
CA GLU A 19 83.57 -29.53 2.86
C GLU A 19 82.77 -30.82 3.10
N ARG A 20 82.17 -31.35 2.03
CA ARG A 20 81.28 -32.52 2.09
C ARG A 20 82.06 -33.78 2.51
N ASP A 21 81.41 -34.64 3.31
CA ASP A 21 81.98 -35.88 3.88
C ASP A 21 83.22 -35.72 4.78
N SER A 22 83.59 -34.49 5.14
CA SER A 22 84.67 -34.21 6.11
C SER A 22 84.29 -34.61 7.54
N SER A 23 85.31 -34.87 8.38
CA SER A 23 85.09 -35.09 9.82
C SER A 23 84.51 -33.85 10.54
N GLU A 24 84.64 -32.66 9.94
CA GLU A 24 84.03 -31.43 10.43
C GLU A 24 82.53 -31.39 10.08
N TYR A 25 82.13 -31.80 8.87
CA TYR A 25 80.72 -31.92 8.49
C TYR A 25 79.92 -32.82 9.44
N TYR A 26 80.41 -34.03 9.74
CA TYR A 26 79.71 -34.98 10.62
C TYR A 26 79.61 -34.51 12.09
N SER A 27 80.43 -33.56 12.52
CA SER A 27 80.42 -33.01 13.89
C SER A 27 79.70 -31.66 14.00
N LEU A 28 79.77 -30.82 12.97
CA LEU A 28 79.10 -29.52 12.90
C LEU A 28 77.63 -29.63 12.48
N GLN A 29 77.27 -30.52 11.55
CA GLN A 29 75.91 -30.61 11.01
C GLN A 29 74.85 -30.77 12.13
N PRO A 30 74.97 -31.68 13.12
CA PRO A 30 73.96 -31.81 14.17
C PRO A 30 73.82 -30.55 15.04
N ALA A 31 74.93 -29.84 15.28
CA ALA A 31 74.95 -28.62 16.08
C ALA A 31 74.36 -27.42 15.32
N LEU A 32 74.72 -27.23 14.06
CA LEU A 32 74.19 -26.14 13.22
C LEU A 32 72.68 -26.30 13.00
N LEU A 33 72.20 -27.54 12.76
CA LEU A 33 70.78 -27.83 12.63
C LEU A 33 70.01 -27.57 13.95
N SER A 34 70.59 -27.89 15.12
CA SER A 34 69.98 -27.56 16.42
C SER A 34 70.04 -26.06 16.76
N MET A 35 70.88 -25.28 16.07
CA MET A 35 70.94 -23.82 16.09
C MET A 35 70.10 -23.15 14.98
N GLY A 36 69.23 -23.91 14.30
CA GLY A 36 68.30 -23.37 13.31
C GLY A 36 68.92 -22.95 12.00
N PHE A 37 70.11 -23.46 11.68
CA PHE A 37 70.64 -23.44 10.32
C PHE A 37 69.95 -24.50 9.47
N THR A 38 69.97 -24.29 8.16
CA THR A 38 69.42 -25.22 7.17
C THR A 38 70.43 -25.44 6.05
N GLU A 39 70.38 -26.64 5.48
CA GLU A 39 71.36 -27.14 4.53
C GLU A 39 70.97 -26.80 3.09
N THR A 40 71.90 -26.17 2.36
CA THR A 40 71.82 -25.94 0.92
C THR A 40 72.97 -26.67 0.23
N GLU A 41 72.63 -27.61 -0.65
CA GLU A 41 73.62 -28.44 -1.34
C GLU A 41 74.32 -27.70 -2.49
N ASN A 42 75.64 -27.85 -2.58
CA ASN A 42 76.42 -27.64 -3.79
C ASN A 42 77.31 -28.89 -4.03
N GLN A 43 77.86 -29.04 -5.23
CA GLN A 43 78.45 -30.32 -5.69
C GLN A 43 79.66 -30.80 -4.86
N SER A 44 80.41 -29.89 -4.23
CA SER A 44 81.60 -30.20 -3.40
C SER A 44 81.55 -29.67 -1.97
N HIS A 45 80.63 -28.75 -1.66
CA HIS A 45 80.53 -28.07 -0.36
C HIS A 45 79.09 -28.01 0.11
N VAL A 46 78.90 -28.08 1.42
CA VAL A 46 77.62 -27.90 2.09
C VAL A 46 77.57 -26.48 2.65
N VAL A 47 76.51 -25.73 2.35
CA VAL A 47 76.30 -24.38 2.87
C VAL A 47 75.17 -24.40 3.90
N PHE A 48 75.49 -24.02 5.13
CA PHE A 48 74.54 -23.82 6.21
C PHE A 48 74.16 -22.34 6.31
N LEU A 49 72.87 -22.05 6.20
CA LEU A 49 72.30 -20.71 6.37
C LEU A 49 71.33 -20.68 7.57
N PRO A 50 71.42 -19.70 8.48
CA PRO A 50 70.46 -19.55 9.56
C PRO A 50 69.08 -19.19 9.00
N CYS A 51 68.01 -19.70 9.61
CA CYS A 51 66.66 -19.32 9.19
C CYS A 51 66.44 -17.79 9.32
N PRO A 52 66.00 -17.12 8.24
CA PRO A 52 65.87 -15.66 8.22
C PRO A 52 64.76 -15.15 9.14
N LEU A 53 64.85 -13.86 9.49
CA LEU A 53 63.77 -13.15 10.19
C LEU A 53 62.44 -13.33 9.46
N GLY A 54 61.39 -13.64 10.22
CA GLY A 54 60.09 -14.07 9.72
C GLY A 54 59.95 -15.57 9.50
N SER A 55 60.95 -16.39 9.81
CA SER A 55 60.84 -17.85 9.72
C SER A 55 61.31 -18.57 10.99
N PHE A 56 61.10 -19.89 11.04
CA PHE A 56 61.56 -20.76 12.12
C PHE A 56 61.92 -22.16 11.60
N SER A 57 62.73 -22.90 12.36
CA SER A 57 63.04 -24.32 12.12
C SER A 57 62.44 -25.19 13.23
N LYS A 58 61.90 -26.36 12.86
CA LYS A 58 61.27 -27.30 13.81
C LYS A 58 62.28 -28.23 14.45
N SER A 59 62.24 -28.32 15.78
CA SER A 59 63.08 -29.26 16.53
C SER A 59 62.60 -30.70 16.38
N LEU A 60 63.54 -31.63 16.21
CA LEU A 60 63.39 -33.11 16.27
C LEU A 60 62.08 -33.71 15.72
N GLY A 61 62.08 -34.14 14.45
CA GLY A 61 61.00 -35.04 13.97
C GLY A 61 61.08 -35.46 12.51
N THR A 62 61.69 -34.66 11.63
CA THR A 62 61.82 -34.98 10.20
C THR A 62 63.25 -34.78 9.72
N ARG A 63 63.70 -35.59 8.76
CA ARG A 63 65.02 -35.44 8.08
C ARG A 63 65.00 -34.31 7.02
N SER A 64 64.31 -33.22 7.31
CA SER A 64 64.03 -32.12 6.39
C SER A 64 64.01 -30.80 7.15
N TRP A 65 65.18 -30.40 7.64
CA TRP A 65 65.40 -29.11 8.29
C TRP A 65 65.28 -27.99 7.24
N LYS A 66 64.06 -27.45 7.12
CA LYS A 66 63.70 -26.34 6.23
C LYS A 66 63.07 -25.24 7.06
N CYS A 67 63.45 -24.00 6.78
CA CYS A 67 62.80 -22.84 7.37
C CYS A 67 61.33 -22.79 6.93
N VAL A 68 60.46 -22.51 7.89
CA VAL A 68 59.02 -22.33 7.67
C VAL A 68 58.69 -20.87 7.99
N ASP A 69 58.12 -20.16 7.02
CA ASP A 69 57.70 -18.77 7.21
C ASP A 69 56.55 -18.66 8.20
N CYS A 70 56.57 -17.58 9.01
CA CYS A 70 55.46 -17.23 9.89
C CYS A 70 54.24 -16.86 9.06
N SER A 71 53.10 -17.48 9.38
CA SER A 71 51.81 -17.10 8.78
C SER A 71 51.48 -15.64 9.08
N PRO A 72 50.94 -14.85 8.13
CA PRO A 72 50.28 -13.59 8.46
C PRO A 72 49.14 -13.81 9.46
N GLY A 73 48.79 -12.74 10.18
CA GLY A 73 47.95 -12.81 11.37
C GLY A 73 48.79 -12.62 12.63
N GLY A 74 48.46 -13.31 13.72
CA GLY A 74 49.07 -13.13 15.04
C GLY A 74 50.49 -13.67 15.21
N PHE A 75 51.33 -13.79 14.17
CA PHE A 75 52.64 -14.45 14.26
C PHE A 75 53.80 -13.66 13.64
N TYR A 76 54.98 -13.70 14.29
CA TYR A 76 56.23 -13.13 13.80
C TYR A 76 57.46 -13.94 14.27
N SER A 77 58.62 -13.70 13.68
CA SER A 77 59.91 -14.20 14.16
C SER A 77 60.99 -13.12 13.99
N ASP A 78 61.53 -12.63 15.10
CA ASP A 78 62.52 -11.55 15.19
C ASP A 78 63.92 -12.06 15.59
N THR A 79 64.17 -13.36 15.40
CA THR A 79 65.40 -14.03 15.81
C THR A 79 65.95 -14.84 14.63
N LEU A 80 67.21 -14.61 14.25
CA LEU A 80 67.91 -15.40 13.24
C LEU A 80 68.16 -16.81 13.78
N GLY A 81 67.97 -17.84 12.94
CA GLY A 81 68.11 -19.24 13.35
C GLY A 81 67.07 -19.68 14.40
N TYR A 82 65.88 -19.08 14.44
CA TYR A 82 64.88 -19.39 15.47
C TYR A 82 64.41 -20.86 15.42
N VAL A 83 64.71 -21.64 16.45
CA VAL A 83 64.25 -23.03 16.61
C VAL A 83 63.08 -23.10 17.59
N ALA A 84 61.93 -23.58 17.11
CA ALA A 84 60.69 -23.72 17.88
C ALA A 84 59.68 -24.64 17.16
N ASP A 85 58.58 -24.99 17.81
CA ASP A 85 57.46 -25.69 17.16
C ASP A 85 56.60 -24.75 16.29
N GLY A 86 56.72 -23.43 16.51
CA GLY A 86 56.00 -22.37 15.80
C GLY A 86 56.57 -20.97 16.09
N CYS A 87 56.14 -19.98 15.32
CA CYS A 87 56.53 -18.57 15.46
C CYS A 87 56.05 -17.92 16.78
N LYS A 88 56.70 -16.80 17.14
CA LYS A 88 56.29 -15.97 18.29
C LYS A 88 54.92 -15.33 18.02
N LYS A 89 54.14 -15.12 19.08
CA LYS A 89 52.80 -14.55 19.00
C LYS A 89 52.83 -13.02 19.10
N CYS A 90 52.13 -12.33 18.19
CA CYS A 90 51.79 -10.91 18.36
C CYS A 90 51.00 -10.69 19.66
N PRO A 91 51.10 -9.51 20.29
CA PRO A 91 50.20 -9.09 21.35
C PRO A 91 48.72 -9.18 20.94
N ASN A 92 47.82 -9.42 21.90
CA ASN A 92 46.38 -9.35 21.66
C ASN A 92 45.99 -7.97 21.06
N GLY A 93 44.98 -7.97 20.21
CA GLY A 93 44.58 -6.78 19.44
C GLY A 93 45.53 -6.39 18.32
N SER A 94 46.54 -7.21 17.99
CA SER A 94 47.50 -6.92 16.92
C SER A 94 47.83 -8.12 16.03
N TYR A 95 48.21 -7.84 14.78
CA TYR A 95 48.45 -8.81 13.73
C TYR A 95 49.42 -8.28 12.65
N VAL A 96 50.08 -9.17 11.94
CA VAL A 96 50.87 -8.90 10.74
C VAL A 96 49.95 -8.99 9.52
N ALA A 97 49.89 -7.92 8.72
CA ALA A 97 49.06 -7.85 7.52
C ALA A 97 49.53 -8.81 6.41
N TYR A 98 48.61 -9.19 5.51
CA TYR A 98 48.87 -10.17 4.45
C TYR A 98 49.98 -9.75 3.48
N ASP A 99 50.07 -8.46 3.17
CA ASP A 99 51.09 -7.84 2.33
C ASP A 99 52.43 -7.58 3.06
N LYS A 100 52.50 -7.91 4.35
CA LYS A 100 53.67 -7.80 5.23
C LYS A 100 54.20 -9.16 5.70
N LYS A 101 53.73 -10.26 5.08
CA LYS A 101 54.19 -11.61 5.39
C LYS A 101 55.62 -11.88 4.84
N PRO A 102 56.46 -12.65 5.55
CA PRO A 102 56.33 -13.00 6.96
C PRO A 102 56.73 -11.84 7.90
N GLY A 103 56.15 -11.78 9.10
CA GLY A 103 56.47 -10.75 10.11
C GLY A 103 57.86 -10.96 10.72
N LYS A 104 58.73 -9.96 10.59
CA LYS A 104 60.17 -10.01 10.92
C LYS A 104 60.51 -9.33 12.25
N SER A 105 59.56 -8.61 12.82
CA SER A 105 59.68 -7.92 14.10
C SER A 105 58.34 -7.91 14.84
N VAL A 106 58.37 -7.81 16.17
CA VAL A 106 57.18 -7.44 16.96
C VAL A 106 56.58 -6.10 16.50
N LEU A 107 57.39 -5.22 15.89
CA LEU A 107 56.94 -3.95 15.30
C LEU A 107 56.08 -4.13 14.05
N ASP A 108 56.07 -5.31 13.41
CA ASP A 108 55.20 -5.61 12.27
C ASP A 108 53.78 -5.98 12.70
N CYS A 109 53.57 -6.35 13.97
CA CYS A 109 52.25 -6.51 14.58
C CYS A 109 51.57 -5.13 14.70
N LYS A 110 50.62 -4.84 13.80
CA LYS A 110 49.81 -3.60 13.83
C LYS A 110 48.46 -3.86 14.48
N THR A 111 47.82 -2.81 15.00
CA THR A 111 46.47 -2.89 15.58
C THR A 111 45.48 -3.51 14.61
N CYS A 112 44.63 -4.42 15.11
CA CYS A 112 43.59 -5.06 14.32
C CYS A 112 42.56 -4.06 13.76
N PRO A 113 41.95 -4.36 12.60
CA PRO A 113 41.17 -3.40 11.83
C PRO A 113 39.74 -3.18 12.37
N ASP A 114 39.05 -2.14 11.90
CA ASP A 114 37.70 -1.77 12.37
C ASP A 114 36.73 -2.96 12.47
N GLY A 115 35.86 -2.98 13.49
CA GLY A 115 34.85 -4.02 13.65
C GLY A 115 35.36 -5.37 14.16
N THR A 116 36.62 -5.44 14.63
CA THR A 116 37.21 -6.64 15.25
C THR A 116 37.38 -6.51 16.76
N GLU A 117 37.53 -7.65 17.45
CA GLU A 117 37.74 -7.77 18.88
C GLU A 117 39.22 -7.53 19.23
N THR A 118 39.53 -6.31 19.69
CA THR A 118 40.90 -5.82 19.92
C THR A 118 41.54 -6.30 21.22
N ASP A 119 40.88 -7.18 21.97
CA ASP A 119 41.37 -7.83 23.18
C ASP A 119 41.73 -9.31 22.96
N LEU A 120 41.41 -9.88 21.79
CA LEU A 120 41.71 -11.25 21.42
C LEU A 120 43.00 -11.42 20.59
N PHE A 121 43.45 -12.67 20.46
CA PHE A 121 44.59 -13.07 19.64
C PHE A 121 44.15 -13.37 18.19
N ALA A 122 44.89 -12.86 17.20
CA ALA A 122 44.46 -12.87 15.80
C ALA A 122 44.57 -14.24 15.08
N GLY A 123 45.42 -15.16 15.55
CA GLY A 123 45.57 -16.48 14.93
C GLY A 123 46.10 -16.40 13.49
N HIS A 124 45.57 -17.22 12.57
CA HIS A 124 45.97 -17.24 11.16
C HIS A 124 45.16 -16.25 10.26
N ARG A 125 44.51 -15.26 10.87
CA ARG A 125 43.79 -14.15 10.21
C ARG A 125 44.01 -12.83 10.97
N ALA A 126 43.30 -11.74 10.65
CA ALA A 126 43.20 -10.60 11.58
C ALA A 126 42.22 -10.93 12.72
N CYS A 127 42.25 -10.18 13.84
CA CYS A 127 41.43 -10.43 15.03
C CYS A 127 39.95 -10.75 14.73
N PRO A 128 39.26 -11.58 15.54
CA PRO A 128 37.88 -11.99 15.28
C PRO A 128 36.92 -10.81 15.06
N CYS A 129 35.85 -11.01 14.26
CA CYS A 129 34.85 -9.95 14.09
C CYS A 129 33.98 -9.83 15.35
N LEU A 130 33.63 -8.60 15.73
CA LEU A 130 32.59 -8.33 16.73
C LEU A 130 31.26 -9.01 16.36
N GLU A 131 30.46 -9.36 17.36
CA GLU A 131 29.11 -9.90 17.15
C GLU A 131 28.29 -9.04 16.16
N GLY A 132 27.55 -9.69 15.26
CA GLY A 132 26.75 -9.00 14.26
C GLY A 132 27.55 -8.37 13.10
N HIS A 133 28.84 -8.66 12.96
CA HIS A 133 29.70 -8.23 11.85
C HIS A 133 30.19 -9.39 10.98
N TYR A 134 30.61 -9.09 9.74
CA TYR A 134 31.16 -10.04 8.77
C TYR A 134 32.36 -9.45 8.02
N ARG A 135 33.25 -10.29 7.49
CA ARG A 135 34.35 -9.86 6.61
C ARG A 135 34.26 -10.47 5.21
N THR A 136 34.95 -9.87 4.25
CA THR A 136 35.10 -10.37 2.87
C THR A 136 36.58 -10.50 2.44
N HIS A 137 37.50 -10.24 3.37
CA HIS A 137 38.94 -10.48 3.26
C HIS A 137 39.40 -10.96 4.62
N LEU A 138 40.29 -11.96 4.71
CA LEU A 138 40.72 -12.52 6.02
C LEU A 138 41.39 -11.48 6.93
N PHE A 139 42.01 -10.46 6.34
CA PHE A 139 42.89 -9.51 7.04
C PHE A 139 42.37 -8.06 7.07
N ASP A 140 41.19 -7.79 6.50
CA ASP A 140 40.55 -6.45 6.56
C ASP A 140 39.56 -6.34 7.72
N LYS A 141 39.04 -5.12 7.89
CA LYS A 141 37.92 -4.77 8.77
C LYS A 141 36.66 -5.58 8.52
N CYS A 142 35.88 -5.75 9.59
CA CYS A 142 34.55 -6.31 9.53
C CYS A 142 33.47 -5.23 9.33
N LEU A 143 32.41 -5.59 8.63
CA LEU A 143 31.27 -4.74 8.29
C LEU A 143 30.06 -5.16 9.12
N THR A 144 29.30 -4.22 9.67
CA THR A 144 28.08 -4.56 10.44
C THR A 144 26.95 -5.08 9.54
N CYS A 145 26.20 -6.08 10.01
CA CYS A 145 24.92 -6.45 9.42
C CYS A 145 23.83 -5.39 9.69
N GLY A 146 23.91 -4.66 10.81
CA GLY A 146 22.92 -3.66 11.21
C GLY A 146 21.46 -4.12 11.12
N ARG A 147 20.55 -3.21 10.74
CA ARG A 147 19.13 -3.51 10.44
C ARG A 147 18.90 -3.99 8.99
N SER A 148 19.94 -4.39 8.25
CA SER A 148 19.90 -4.53 6.78
C SER A 148 19.31 -5.84 6.23
N GLY A 149 18.62 -6.66 7.03
CA GLY A 149 18.09 -7.96 6.58
C GLY A 149 19.13 -9.08 6.45
N LEU A 150 20.39 -8.80 6.77
CA LEU A 150 21.47 -9.78 6.85
C LEU A 150 21.58 -10.40 8.25
N LEU A 151 21.98 -11.67 8.29
CA LEU A 151 22.33 -12.44 9.47
C LEU A 151 23.85 -12.66 9.44
N CYS A 152 24.55 -12.09 10.41
CA CYS A 152 25.99 -12.28 10.57
C CYS A 152 26.23 -13.38 11.61
N GLN A 153 26.91 -14.45 11.20
CA GLN A 153 27.29 -15.59 12.02
C GLN A 153 28.68 -16.04 11.57
N ASP A 154 29.52 -16.49 12.50
CA ASP A 154 30.88 -17.00 12.24
C ASP A 154 31.70 -16.13 11.27
N GLU A 155 31.59 -14.80 11.41
CA GLU A 155 32.24 -13.77 10.59
C GLU A 155 31.82 -13.70 9.10
N TYR A 156 30.80 -14.44 8.67
CA TYR A 156 30.19 -14.30 7.34
C TYR A 156 28.77 -13.74 7.42
N ALA A 157 28.28 -13.17 6.31
CA ALA A 157 26.89 -12.74 6.17
C ALA A 157 26.06 -13.75 5.36
N SER A 158 24.85 -14.02 5.84
CA SER A 158 23.78 -14.72 5.14
C SER A 158 22.49 -13.89 5.16
N LEU A 159 21.44 -14.34 4.49
CA LEU A 159 20.15 -13.65 4.43
C LEU A 159 19.24 -14.09 5.59
N LYS A 160 18.56 -13.15 6.26
CA LYS A 160 17.54 -13.49 7.27
C LYS A 160 16.29 -14.11 6.61
N PRO A 161 15.55 -14.99 7.31
CA PRO A 161 14.16 -15.29 6.98
C PRO A 161 13.35 -13.99 6.82
N GLY A 162 12.32 -14.01 5.98
CA GLY A 162 11.55 -12.80 5.65
C GLY A 162 12.17 -11.90 4.58
N PHE A 163 13.42 -12.16 4.18
CA PHE A 163 14.10 -11.42 3.12
C PHE A 163 14.41 -12.32 1.92
N TRP A 164 14.50 -11.69 0.75
CA TRP A 164 14.88 -12.28 -0.53
C TRP A 164 16.07 -11.54 -1.14
N TRP A 165 16.95 -12.27 -1.81
CA TRP A 165 17.98 -11.71 -2.69
C TRP A 165 18.20 -12.60 -3.92
N GLN A 166 19.02 -12.14 -4.87
CA GLN A 166 19.52 -13.00 -5.95
C GLN A 166 20.98 -12.68 -6.26
N TRP A 167 21.82 -13.72 -6.35
CA TRP A 167 23.20 -13.59 -6.79
C TRP A 167 23.28 -13.06 -8.22
N ARG A 168 24.33 -12.28 -8.51
CA ARG A 168 24.63 -11.81 -9.86
C ARG A 168 24.83 -12.99 -10.82
N ASN A 169 25.61 -13.99 -10.39
CA ASN A 169 25.92 -15.25 -11.08
C ASN A 169 26.12 -16.38 -10.05
N GLU A 170 25.81 -17.63 -10.38
CA GLU A 170 26.09 -18.79 -9.48
C GLU A 170 27.59 -18.93 -9.17
N SER A 171 28.48 -18.60 -10.12
CA SER A 171 29.93 -18.57 -9.90
C SER A 171 30.32 -17.63 -8.75
N TYR A 172 29.58 -16.54 -8.52
CA TYR A 172 29.83 -15.62 -7.41
C TYR A 172 29.32 -16.18 -6.08
N LYS A 173 28.25 -17.00 -6.10
CA LYS A 173 27.77 -17.75 -4.92
C LYS A 173 28.77 -18.83 -4.52
N HIS A 174 29.18 -19.70 -5.44
CA HIS A 174 30.17 -20.75 -5.16
C HIS A 174 31.53 -20.19 -4.71
N ARG A 175 31.93 -19.03 -5.24
CA ARG A 175 33.12 -18.31 -4.78
C ARG A 175 32.98 -17.79 -3.34
N TYR A 176 31.77 -17.41 -2.91
CA TYR A 176 31.47 -17.00 -1.54
C TYR A 176 31.39 -18.21 -0.60
N GLU A 177 30.76 -19.31 -1.02
CA GLU A 177 30.74 -20.59 -0.29
C GLU A 177 32.16 -21.12 -0.05
N TYR A 178 33.06 -20.97 -1.02
CA TYR A 178 34.48 -21.30 -0.87
C TYR A 178 35.15 -20.41 0.19
N PHE A 179 34.94 -19.09 0.12
CA PHE A 179 35.49 -18.14 1.08
C PHE A 179 34.98 -18.41 2.51
N MET A 180 33.68 -18.67 2.69
CA MET A 180 33.09 -19.08 3.98
C MET A 180 33.74 -20.36 4.52
N LYS A 181 33.91 -21.38 3.68
CA LYS A 181 34.60 -22.63 4.05
C LYS A 181 36.08 -22.43 4.38
N ASN A 182 36.72 -21.39 3.85
CA ASN A 182 38.08 -21.03 4.22
C ASN A 182 38.13 -20.27 5.56
N LEU A 183 37.19 -19.35 5.78
CA LEU A 183 37.04 -18.57 7.02
C LEU A 183 36.74 -19.44 8.25
N ALA A 184 36.03 -20.56 8.04
CA ALA A 184 35.72 -21.56 9.07
C ALA A 184 36.87 -22.55 9.40
N ARG A 185 38.07 -22.41 8.81
CA ARG A 185 39.23 -23.26 9.11
C ARG A 185 40.13 -22.68 10.19
N GLU A 186 40.68 -23.54 11.04
CA GLU A 186 41.76 -23.22 11.98
C GLU A 186 43.02 -22.74 11.25
N LEU A 187 43.40 -23.45 10.19
CA LEU A 187 44.42 -23.03 9.22
C LEU A 187 43.74 -22.75 7.87
N PRO A 188 43.42 -21.48 7.56
CA PRO A 188 42.92 -21.11 6.24
C PRO A 188 44.01 -21.26 5.16
N ALA A 189 43.58 -21.44 3.92
CA ALA A 189 44.44 -21.27 2.76
C ALA A 189 44.76 -19.78 2.55
N LEU A 190 46.04 -19.49 2.28
CA LEU A 190 46.64 -18.16 2.27
C LEU A 190 47.22 -17.74 0.90
N ASP A 191 46.70 -18.31 -0.18
CA ASP A 191 46.88 -17.82 -1.55
C ASP A 191 45.93 -16.64 -1.84
N ASP A 192 46.25 -15.83 -2.86
CA ASP A 192 45.53 -14.60 -3.18
C ASP A 192 44.05 -14.82 -3.56
N PHE A 193 43.69 -16.03 -4.01
CA PHE A 193 42.30 -16.41 -4.27
C PHE A 193 41.59 -16.75 -2.95
N SER A 194 42.17 -17.57 -2.08
CA SER A 194 41.57 -18.00 -0.82
C SER A 194 41.38 -16.88 0.21
N VAL A 195 42.20 -15.82 0.13
CA VAL A 195 42.26 -14.74 1.11
C VAL A 195 41.19 -13.66 0.94
N GLN A 196 40.62 -13.48 -0.26
CA GLN A 196 39.59 -12.47 -0.55
C GLN A 196 38.36 -13.01 -1.30
N TYR A 197 37.19 -12.48 -0.95
CA TYR A 197 35.99 -12.44 -1.79
C TYR A 197 35.83 -11.03 -2.39
N PRO A 198 36.25 -10.79 -3.66
CA PRO A 198 36.34 -9.44 -4.23
C PRO A 198 35.02 -8.88 -4.77
N TYR A 199 33.90 -9.61 -4.65
CA TYR A 199 32.62 -9.24 -5.24
C TYR A 199 31.63 -8.68 -4.21
N ALA A 200 30.62 -7.94 -4.68
CA ALA A 200 29.55 -7.47 -3.81
C ALA A 200 28.60 -8.61 -3.42
N ILE A 201 28.34 -8.75 -2.11
CA ILE A 201 27.22 -9.55 -1.59
C ILE A 201 25.89 -8.94 -2.09
N PRO A 202 24.89 -9.75 -2.48
CA PRO A 202 23.64 -9.24 -3.04
C PRO A 202 22.86 -8.28 -2.13
N THR A 203 22.02 -7.45 -2.73
CA THR A 203 21.14 -6.53 -2.00
C THR A 203 19.92 -7.29 -1.45
N PRO A 204 19.69 -7.28 -0.12
CA PRO A 204 18.55 -7.94 0.48
C PRO A 204 17.29 -7.07 0.42
N TYR A 205 16.16 -7.68 0.06
CA TYR A 205 14.82 -7.07 0.00
C TYR A 205 13.87 -7.77 0.95
N ARG A 206 12.88 -7.07 1.50
CA ARG A 206 11.80 -7.71 2.28
C ARG A 206 10.81 -8.38 1.34
N CYS A 207 10.28 -9.53 1.75
CA CYS A 207 9.22 -10.23 1.02
C CYS A 207 7.84 -9.67 1.38
N GLN A 208 6.85 -9.82 0.49
CA GLN A 208 5.48 -9.32 0.73
C GLN A 208 4.77 -10.10 1.86
N VAL A 209 5.15 -11.35 2.07
CA VAL A 209 4.75 -12.20 3.20
C VAL A 209 6.04 -12.72 3.83
N GLU A 210 6.30 -12.42 5.10
CA GLU A 210 7.57 -12.78 5.76
C GLU A 210 7.82 -14.30 5.70
N GLU A 211 6.77 -15.07 5.96
CA GLU A 211 6.75 -16.53 5.89
C GLU A 211 7.12 -17.13 4.51
N SER A 212 6.98 -16.38 3.41
CA SER A 212 7.25 -16.88 2.05
C SER A 212 8.74 -17.10 1.75
N CYS A 213 9.63 -16.47 2.52
CA CYS A 213 11.06 -16.40 2.26
C CYS A 213 11.89 -17.02 3.39
N LYS A 214 12.65 -18.08 3.11
CA LYS A 214 13.40 -18.84 4.13
C LYS A 214 14.74 -18.22 4.54
N GLY A 215 15.23 -17.20 3.82
CA GLY A 215 16.57 -16.65 4.02
C GLY A 215 17.69 -17.58 3.51
N GLY A 216 18.87 -17.53 4.12
CA GLY A 216 20.03 -18.32 3.71
C GLY A 216 20.66 -17.87 2.39
N LEU A 217 21.71 -18.58 1.94
CA LEU A 217 22.48 -18.18 0.76
C LEU A 217 21.66 -18.23 -0.54
N ASP A 218 20.84 -19.26 -0.72
CA ASP A 218 20.01 -19.46 -1.92
C ASP A 218 18.71 -18.66 -1.93
N SER A 219 18.30 -18.06 -0.80
CA SER A 219 17.01 -17.36 -0.67
C SER A 219 15.78 -18.19 -1.15
N PRO A 220 15.64 -19.49 -0.79
CA PRO A 220 14.59 -20.32 -1.35
C PRO A 220 13.21 -20.00 -0.75
N CYS A 221 12.18 -20.16 -1.57
CA CYS A 221 10.79 -19.89 -1.18
C CYS A 221 10.17 -21.00 -0.33
N ARG A 222 9.07 -20.69 0.36
CA ARG A 222 8.14 -21.66 0.95
C ARG A 222 7.35 -22.39 -0.14
N GLU A 223 6.87 -23.61 0.16
CA GLU A 223 5.93 -24.34 -0.70
C GLU A 223 4.75 -23.44 -1.08
N GLY A 224 4.33 -23.46 -2.35
CA GLY A 224 3.30 -22.56 -2.90
C GLY A 224 3.82 -21.24 -3.48
N TYR A 225 5.05 -20.82 -3.17
CA TYR A 225 5.65 -19.57 -3.62
C TYR A 225 6.87 -19.77 -4.53
N GLN A 226 7.09 -18.84 -5.46
CA GLN A 226 8.22 -18.78 -6.40
C GLN A 226 8.49 -17.33 -6.86
N GLY A 227 9.50 -17.16 -7.73
CA GLY A 227 9.79 -15.88 -8.38
C GLY A 227 10.47 -14.82 -7.50
N PRO A 228 10.57 -13.57 -7.98
CA PRO A 228 11.14 -12.47 -7.21
C PRO A 228 10.36 -12.19 -5.93
N LEU A 229 11.07 -11.90 -4.83
CA LEU A 229 10.51 -11.73 -3.48
C LEU A 229 9.64 -12.89 -2.97
N CYS A 230 9.73 -14.07 -3.61
CA CYS A 230 8.79 -15.18 -3.45
C CYS A 230 7.31 -14.75 -3.60
N ALA A 231 7.02 -13.73 -4.43
CA ALA A 231 5.70 -13.09 -4.54
C ALA A 231 4.84 -13.57 -5.73
N VAL A 232 5.28 -14.64 -6.41
CA VAL A 232 4.54 -15.31 -7.50
C VAL A 232 4.11 -16.71 -7.02
N CYS A 233 2.89 -17.13 -7.33
CA CYS A 233 2.39 -18.43 -6.88
C CYS A 233 2.84 -19.58 -7.78
N ASN A 234 3.05 -20.77 -7.20
CA ASN A 234 3.37 -21.99 -7.92
C ASN A 234 2.14 -22.56 -8.68
N PRO A 235 2.35 -23.37 -9.74
CA PRO A 235 1.26 -24.09 -10.39
C PRO A 235 0.43 -24.90 -9.38
N GLY A 236 -0.91 -24.76 -9.44
CA GLY A 236 -1.83 -25.37 -8.47
C GLY A 236 -2.12 -24.51 -7.22
N TYR A 237 -1.53 -23.31 -7.14
CA TYR A 237 -1.85 -22.29 -6.15
C TYR A 237 -2.42 -21.04 -6.85
N HIS A 238 -3.24 -20.27 -6.14
CA HIS A 238 -3.72 -18.96 -6.58
C HIS A 238 -3.32 -17.87 -5.58
N LYS A 239 -3.19 -16.64 -6.08
CA LYS A 239 -2.96 -15.47 -5.24
C LYS A 239 -4.24 -15.11 -4.48
N GLN A 240 -4.12 -14.90 -3.17
CA GLN A 240 -5.16 -14.38 -2.29
C GLN A 240 -4.55 -13.26 -1.45
N PHE A 241 -4.82 -12.01 -1.83
CA PHE A 241 -4.03 -10.83 -1.41
C PHE A 241 -2.54 -11.02 -1.78
N HIS A 242 -1.66 -11.23 -0.81
CA HIS A 242 -0.22 -11.49 -1.05
C HIS A 242 0.20 -12.93 -0.74
N SER A 243 -0.69 -13.74 -0.16
CA SER A 243 -0.46 -15.15 0.11
C SER A 243 -0.83 -16.01 -1.10
N CYS A 244 -0.16 -17.15 -1.24
CA CYS A 244 -0.46 -18.16 -2.26
C CYS A 244 -1.18 -19.34 -1.64
N GLU A 245 -2.47 -19.48 -1.96
CA GLU A 245 -3.37 -20.50 -1.42
C GLU A 245 -3.56 -21.67 -2.39
N LYS A 246 -3.78 -22.88 -1.88
CA LYS A 246 -4.00 -24.07 -2.73
C LYS A 246 -5.31 -23.92 -3.52
N CYS A 247 -5.27 -24.17 -4.84
CA CYS A 247 -6.43 -24.03 -5.72
C CYS A 247 -7.65 -24.83 -5.18
N PRO A 248 -8.84 -24.21 -5.05
CA PRO A 248 -10.05 -24.91 -4.64
C PRO A 248 -10.48 -25.93 -5.71
N SER A 249 -11.30 -26.91 -5.32
CA SER A 249 -11.73 -27.96 -6.24
C SER A 249 -12.52 -27.39 -7.44
N ARG A 250 -12.34 -27.99 -8.63
CA ARG A 250 -13.04 -27.54 -9.85
C ARG A 250 -14.56 -27.52 -9.67
N ALA A 251 -15.12 -28.48 -8.92
CA ALA A 251 -16.54 -28.52 -8.58
C ALA A 251 -16.98 -27.31 -7.71
N TRP A 252 -16.14 -26.86 -6.78
CA TRP A 252 -16.42 -25.66 -5.97
C TRP A 252 -16.41 -24.40 -6.84
N ILE A 253 -15.39 -24.22 -7.70
CA ILE A 253 -15.30 -23.07 -8.62
C ILE A 253 -16.52 -23.04 -9.57
N VAL A 254 -16.87 -24.17 -10.18
CA VAL A 254 -18.05 -24.29 -11.05
C VAL A 254 -19.35 -24.04 -10.27
N GLY A 255 -19.43 -24.49 -9.01
CA GLY A 255 -20.57 -24.21 -8.12
C GLY A 255 -20.73 -22.72 -7.81
N GLN A 256 -19.64 -22.02 -7.48
CA GLN A 256 -19.65 -20.57 -7.27
C GLN A 256 -20.04 -19.79 -8.53
N LEU A 257 -19.46 -20.13 -9.69
CA LEU A 257 -19.83 -19.52 -10.98
C LEU A 257 -21.29 -19.78 -11.35
N SER A 258 -21.79 -21.00 -11.11
CA SER A 258 -23.19 -21.37 -11.34
C SER A 258 -24.14 -20.63 -10.40
N LEU A 259 -23.77 -20.43 -9.13
CA LEU A 259 -24.54 -19.64 -8.17
C LEU A 259 -24.62 -18.16 -8.58
N ILE A 260 -23.49 -17.57 -9.01
CA ILE A 260 -23.45 -16.18 -9.52
C ILE A 260 -24.32 -16.06 -10.78
N ALA A 261 -24.19 -16.99 -11.73
CA ALA A 261 -25.03 -17.02 -12.93
C ALA A 261 -26.53 -17.20 -12.60
N ALA A 262 -26.87 -18.04 -11.62
CA ALA A 262 -28.24 -18.24 -11.16
C ALA A 262 -28.82 -16.98 -10.50
N ILE A 263 -28.05 -16.29 -9.66
CA ILE A 263 -28.46 -15.01 -9.04
C ILE A 263 -28.71 -13.96 -10.12
N ILE A 264 -27.83 -13.85 -11.12
CA ILE A 264 -28.00 -12.95 -12.27
C ILE A 264 -29.25 -13.33 -13.08
N ALA A 265 -29.48 -14.62 -13.37
CA ALA A 265 -30.66 -15.11 -14.09
C ALA A 265 -31.97 -14.87 -13.30
N ILE A 266 -31.97 -15.05 -11.99
CA ILE A 266 -33.11 -14.73 -11.11
C ILE A 266 -33.38 -13.22 -11.14
N PHE A 267 -32.34 -12.38 -11.06
CA PHE A 267 -32.49 -10.92 -11.12
C PHE A 267 -33.05 -10.46 -12.48
N LEU A 268 -32.52 -10.98 -13.59
CA LEU A 268 -33.00 -10.69 -14.94
C LEU A 268 -34.44 -11.18 -15.17
N THR A 269 -34.79 -12.39 -14.72
CA THR A 269 -36.15 -12.92 -14.86
C THR A 269 -37.15 -12.17 -13.98
N LEU A 270 -36.79 -11.74 -12.77
CA LEU A 270 -37.62 -10.86 -11.93
C LEU A 270 -37.87 -9.50 -12.61
N ILE A 271 -36.87 -8.91 -13.26
CA ILE A 271 -37.02 -7.67 -14.04
C ILE A 271 -37.97 -7.88 -15.22
N VAL A 272 -37.78 -8.94 -16.01
CA VAL A 272 -38.63 -9.25 -17.19
C VAL A 272 -40.06 -9.60 -16.77
N TRP A 273 -40.24 -10.32 -15.65
CA TRP A 273 -41.55 -10.69 -15.14
C TRP A 273 -42.31 -9.49 -14.54
N ARG A 274 -41.64 -8.59 -13.80
CA ARG A 274 -42.21 -7.28 -13.42
C ARG A 274 -42.58 -6.44 -14.65
N LYS A 275 -41.81 -6.50 -15.74
CA LYS A 275 -42.12 -5.81 -17.01
C LYS A 275 -43.33 -6.41 -17.75
N LYS A 276 -43.63 -7.70 -17.54
CA LYS A 276 -44.80 -8.39 -18.13
C LYS A 276 -46.08 -8.19 -17.30
N ASN A 277 -45.98 -8.14 -15.98
CA ASN A 277 -47.13 -8.04 -15.08
C ASN A 277 -47.36 -6.58 -14.66
N ASN A 278 -48.42 -5.94 -15.18
CA ASN A 278 -48.66 -4.49 -15.14
C ASN A 278 -49.07 -3.93 -13.75
N LEU A 279 -48.57 -4.52 -12.67
CA LEU A 279 -49.09 -4.36 -11.31
C LEU A 279 -48.47 -3.13 -10.60
N SER A 280 -49.14 -1.98 -10.72
CA SER A 280 -48.81 -0.70 -10.05
C SER A 280 -47.42 -0.11 -10.37
N LYS A 281 -47.32 0.56 -11.53
CA LYS A 281 -46.09 1.22 -12.04
C LYS A 281 -45.34 2.05 -10.98
N ASP A 282 -46.02 2.90 -10.22
CA ASP A 282 -45.37 3.78 -9.21
C ASP A 282 -44.74 3.01 -8.05
N ARG A 283 -45.50 2.09 -7.44
CA ARG A 283 -45.13 1.49 -6.15
C ARG A 283 -43.98 0.48 -6.31
N GLY A 284 -43.93 -0.21 -7.46
CA GLY A 284 -42.85 -1.16 -7.77
C GLY A 284 -41.50 -0.50 -8.06
N LEU A 285 -41.51 0.72 -8.63
CA LEU A 285 -40.30 1.46 -9.01
C LEU A 285 -39.61 2.05 -7.77
N SER A 286 -40.34 2.85 -6.98
CA SER A 286 -39.82 3.49 -5.76
C SER A 286 -39.22 2.50 -4.75
N CYS A 287 -39.80 1.30 -4.62
CA CYS A 287 -39.27 0.24 -3.77
C CYS A 287 -37.92 -0.31 -4.24
N PHE A 288 -37.67 -0.37 -5.56
CA PHE A 288 -36.39 -0.82 -6.11
C PHE A 288 -35.31 0.26 -5.93
N ASP A 289 -35.69 1.52 -6.11
CA ASP A 289 -34.78 2.66 -6.00
C ASP A 289 -34.30 2.85 -4.53
N ASN A 290 -35.17 2.64 -3.53
CA ASN A 290 -34.86 2.61 -2.08
C ASN A 290 -34.08 1.35 -1.62
N LEU A 291 -34.02 0.30 -2.46
CA LEU A 291 -33.13 -0.85 -2.22
C LEU A 291 -31.74 -0.55 -2.80
N LEU A 292 -31.67 0.02 -4.01
CA LEU A 292 -30.42 0.43 -4.65
C LEU A 292 -29.66 1.48 -3.83
N SER A 293 -30.34 2.45 -3.20
CA SER A 293 -29.69 3.47 -2.37
C SER A 293 -28.87 2.87 -1.22
N LYS A 294 -29.41 1.87 -0.54
CA LYS A 294 -28.76 1.19 0.60
C LYS A 294 -27.69 0.20 0.16
N LEU A 295 -27.92 -0.52 -0.94
CA LEU A 295 -26.89 -1.34 -1.58
C LEU A 295 -25.70 -0.50 -2.04
N LYS A 296 -25.91 0.71 -2.55
CA LYS A 296 -24.85 1.65 -2.97
C LYS A 296 -23.94 2.06 -1.80
N ILE A 297 -24.51 2.31 -0.62
CA ILE A 297 -23.75 2.57 0.62
C ILE A 297 -22.96 1.32 1.05
N LEU A 298 -23.61 0.15 1.06
CA LEU A 298 -22.97 -1.11 1.49
C LEU A 298 -21.82 -1.52 0.56
N ILE A 299 -22.03 -1.46 -0.75
CA ILE A 299 -21.00 -1.67 -1.78
C ILE A 299 -19.88 -0.65 -1.60
N GLY A 300 -20.19 0.64 -1.43
CA GLY A 300 -19.19 1.69 -1.23
C GLY A 300 -18.32 1.50 0.02
N PHE A 301 -18.90 1.01 1.12
CA PHE A 301 -18.16 0.65 2.33
C PHE A 301 -17.21 -0.55 2.10
N TYR A 302 -17.70 -1.60 1.45
CA TYR A 302 -16.90 -2.80 1.20
C TYR A 302 -15.82 -2.59 0.15
N GLN A 303 -16.06 -1.78 -0.88
CA GLN A 303 -15.05 -1.40 -1.87
C GLN A 303 -13.90 -0.60 -1.26
N VAL A 304 -14.19 0.34 -0.34
CA VAL A 304 -13.14 1.07 0.38
C VAL A 304 -12.42 0.16 1.38
N THR A 305 -13.13 -0.74 2.06
CA THR A 305 -12.51 -1.69 3.00
C THR A 305 -11.59 -2.67 2.27
N HIS A 306 -11.98 -3.21 1.11
CA HIS A 306 -11.13 -4.06 0.26
C HIS A 306 -9.85 -3.31 -0.15
N GLY A 307 -10.01 -2.16 -0.82
CA GLY A 307 -8.87 -1.40 -1.33
C GLY A 307 -7.92 -0.89 -0.24
N LEU A 308 -8.41 -0.55 0.95
CA LEU A 308 -7.55 -0.20 2.08
C LEU A 308 -6.71 -1.38 2.58
N LEU A 309 -7.28 -2.57 2.68
CA LEU A 309 -6.58 -3.77 3.14
C LEU A 309 -5.58 -4.30 2.09
N ASP A 310 -5.89 -4.14 0.80
CA ASP A 310 -5.03 -4.48 -0.34
C ASP A 310 -3.81 -3.54 -0.42
N VAL A 311 -4.03 -2.23 -0.27
CA VAL A 311 -2.96 -1.20 -0.30
C VAL A 311 -2.05 -1.23 0.92
N PHE A 312 -2.61 -1.46 2.10
CA PHE A 312 -1.86 -1.54 3.35
C PHE A 312 -1.51 -2.99 3.73
N SER A 313 -1.42 -3.89 2.76
CA SER A 313 -1.16 -5.33 2.97
C SER A 313 0.19 -5.65 3.62
N PHE A 314 1.14 -4.70 3.60
CA PHE A 314 2.40 -4.74 4.36
C PHE A 314 2.24 -4.60 5.88
N ILE A 315 1.00 -4.53 6.37
CA ILE A 315 0.62 -4.54 7.79
C ILE A 315 -0.04 -5.89 8.07
N GLU A 316 0.30 -6.52 9.20
CA GLU A 316 -0.33 -7.76 9.64
C GLU A 316 -1.76 -7.50 10.11
N TRP A 317 -2.69 -7.48 9.15
CA TRP A 317 -4.12 -7.34 9.40
C TRP A 317 -4.65 -8.60 10.08
N PRO A 318 -5.34 -8.48 11.24
CA PRO A 318 -5.93 -9.64 11.92
C PRO A 318 -6.86 -10.43 11.00
N ASP A 319 -6.84 -11.76 11.11
CA ASP A 319 -7.55 -12.71 10.25
C ASP A 319 -9.04 -12.38 10.06
N SER A 320 -9.69 -11.77 11.05
CA SER A 320 -11.07 -11.28 10.96
C SER A 320 -11.29 -10.19 9.90
N LEU A 321 -10.33 -9.28 9.67
CA LEU A 321 -10.37 -8.34 8.54
C LEU A 321 -10.08 -9.04 7.22
N GLN A 322 -9.20 -10.04 7.19
CA GLN A 322 -8.91 -10.81 5.97
C GLN A 322 -10.15 -11.57 5.48
N VAL A 323 -10.94 -12.16 6.40
CA VAL A 323 -12.23 -12.81 6.09
C VAL A 323 -13.23 -11.80 5.53
N VAL A 324 -13.37 -10.62 6.15
CA VAL A 324 -14.23 -9.53 5.64
C VAL A 324 -13.77 -9.10 4.23
N SER A 325 -12.46 -8.98 4.02
CA SER A 325 -11.88 -8.59 2.74
C SER A 325 -12.17 -9.62 1.64
N LYS A 326 -12.00 -10.92 1.93
CA LYS A 326 -12.25 -12.03 1.00
C LYS A 326 -13.67 -12.03 0.43
N TYR A 327 -14.68 -11.67 1.23
CA TYR A 327 -16.06 -11.54 0.76
C TYR A 327 -16.36 -10.17 0.13
N SER A 328 -15.68 -9.09 0.55
CA SER A 328 -15.85 -7.75 -0.03
C SER A 328 -15.42 -7.66 -1.51
N GLY A 329 -14.44 -8.47 -1.94
CA GLY A 329 -14.01 -8.55 -3.35
C GLY A 329 -15.14 -8.95 -4.32
N ILE A 330 -16.14 -9.70 -3.84
CA ILE A 330 -17.37 -10.03 -4.59
C ILE A 330 -18.16 -8.74 -4.92
N LEU A 331 -18.31 -7.84 -3.94
CA LEU A 331 -19.02 -6.56 -4.10
C LEU A 331 -18.22 -5.51 -4.89
N GLN A 332 -16.91 -5.71 -5.02
CA GLN A 332 -16.04 -4.95 -5.94
C GLN A 332 -16.07 -5.49 -7.38
N MET A 333 -16.88 -6.52 -7.65
CA MET A 333 -16.97 -7.22 -8.95
C MET A 333 -15.63 -7.81 -9.42
N ASN A 334 -14.67 -8.05 -8.51
CA ASN A 334 -13.42 -8.74 -8.84
C ASN A 334 -13.66 -10.26 -8.87
N LEU A 335 -14.39 -10.71 -9.90
CA LEU A 335 -14.81 -12.10 -10.07
C LEU A 335 -13.63 -13.08 -10.16
N LEU A 336 -12.45 -12.61 -10.60
CA LEU A 336 -11.25 -13.42 -10.80
C LEU A 336 -10.51 -13.73 -9.47
N GLN A 337 -10.56 -12.82 -8.48
CA GLN A 337 -10.16 -13.15 -7.09
C GLN A 337 -11.12 -14.14 -6.40
N VAL A 338 -12.40 -14.15 -6.79
CA VAL A 338 -13.45 -14.99 -6.17
C VAL A 338 -13.48 -16.40 -6.78
N ALA A 339 -13.30 -16.50 -8.09
CA ALA A 339 -13.26 -17.73 -8.87
C ALA A 339 -12.02 -17.73 -9.78
N PRO A 340 -10.84 -18.13 -9.28
CA PRO A 340 -9.58 -18.09 -10.04
C PRO A 340 -9.61 -19.06 -11.22
N VAL A 341 -9.90 -18.53 -12.42
CA VAL A 341 -10.09 -19.33 -13.65
C VAL A 341 -8.84 -20.11 -14.06
N HIS A 342 -7.65 -19.65 -13.70
CA HIS A 342 -6.39 -20.37 -13.91
C HIS A 342 -6.31 -21.71 -13.14
N CYS A 343 -7.07 -21.88 -12.04
CA CYS A 343 -7.21 -23.16 -11.34
C CYS A 343 -8.05 -24.20 -12.13
N LEU A 344 -8.87 -23.77 -13.09
CA LEU A 344 -9.61 -24.69 -13.97
C LEU A 344 -8.66 -25.30 -15.02
N ASN A 345 -7.86 -24.47 -15.68
CA ASN A 345 -6.88 -24.87 -16.69
C ASN A 345 -5.62 -24.01 -16.60
N HIS A 346 -4.45 -24.64 -16.38
CA HIS A 346 -3.16 -23.95 -16.24
C HIS A 346 -2.73 -23.16 -17.49
N LYS A 347 -3.24 -23.53 -18.68
CA LYS A 347 -3.03 -22.74 -19.93
C LYS A 347 -3.80 -21.41 -19.95
N LEU A 348 -4.74 -21.20 -19.03
CA LEU A 348 -5.58 -20.00 -18.94
C LEU A 348 -5.07 -19.09 -17.81
N HIS A 349 -3.75 -18.86 -17.80
CA HIS A 349 -3.11 -17.90 -16.91
C HIS A 349 -3.51 -16.48 -17.31
N VAL A 350 -4.09 -15.73 -16.37
CA VAL A 350 -4.40 -14.31 -16.51
C VAL A 350 -3.47 -13.58 -15.54
N ASP A 351 -2.70 -12.63 -16.06
CA ASP A 351 -1.81 -11.76 -15.29
C ASP A 351 -2.53 -10.45 -14.92
N ALA A 352 -1.90 -9.59 -14.12
CA ALA A 352 -2.54 -8.33 -13.69
C ALA A 352 -2.96 -7.40 -14.85
N LEU A 353 -2.33 -7.51 -16.02
CA LEU A 353 -2.71 -6.76 -17.23
C LEU A 353 -3.91 -7.40 -17.94
N GLY A 354 -3.98 -8.74 -17.98
CA GLY A 354 -5.15 -9.50 -18.41
C GLY A 354 -6.40 -9.25 -17.55
N ASP A 355 -6.25 -9.15 -16.23
CA ASP A 355 -7.36 -8.80 -15.31
C ASP A 355 -7.96 -7.43 -15.65
N LEU A 356 -7.12 -6.41 -15.88
CA LEU A 356 -7.55 -5.09 -16.33
C LEU A 356 -8.26 -5.17 -17.69
N PHE A 357 -7.73 -5.96 -18.63
CA PHE A 357 -8.35 -6.15 -19.95
C PHE A 357 -9.73 -6.84 -19.86
N VAL A 358 -9.91 -7.82 -18.98
CA VAL A 358 -11.22 -8.46 -18.73
C VAL A 358 -12.21 -7.46 -18.14
N LEU A 359 -11.80 -6.65 -17.17
CA LEU A 359 -12.66 -5.64 -16.54
C LEU A 359 -13.08 -4.53 -17.52
N LEU A 360 -12.15 -4.05 -18.36
CA LEU A 360 -12.45 -3.10 -19.44
C LEU A 360 -13.36 -3.72 -20.51
N SER A 361 -13.12 -4.98 -20.89
CA SER A 361 -13.98 -5.71 -21.83
C SER A 361 -15.40 -5.90 -21.28
N MET A 362 -15.55 -6.14 -19.98
CA MET A 362 -16.84 -6.24 -19.30
C MET A 362 -17.60 -4.89 -19.33
N ASN A 363 -16.92 -3.79 -19.02
CA ASN A 363 -17.47 -2.43 -19.11
C ASN A 363 -17.92 -2.11 -20.55
N ALA A 364 -17.06 -2.37 -21.55
CA ALA A 364 -17.36 -2.15 -22.96
C ALA A 364 -18.54 -3.02 -23.45
N MET A 365 -18.60 -4.29 -23.05
CA MET A 365 -19.68 -5.21 -23.41
C MET A 365 -21.02 -4.82 -22.80
N VAL A 366 -21.05 -4.22 -21.60
CA VAL A 366 -22.29 -3.65 -21.04
C VAL A 366 -22.76 -2.42 -21.83
N ILE A 367 -21.85 -1.56 -22.29
CA ILE A 367 -22.17 -0.41 -23.16
C ILE A 367 -22.72 -0.90 -24.51
N VAL A 368 -21.95 -1.71 -25.24
CA VAL A 368 -22.33 -2.22 -26.58
C VAL A 368 -23.59 -3.07 -26.49
N GLY A 369 -23.71 -3.94 -25.49
CA GLY A 369 -24.92 -4.74 -25.24
C GLY A 369 -26.14 -3.88 -24.98
N SER A 370 -26.02 -2.78 -24.21
CA SER A 370 -27.13 -1.83 -24.00
C SER A 370 -27.55 -1.15 -25.30
N CYS A 371 -26.59 -0.77 -26.16
CA CYS A 371 -26.88 -0.19 -27.48
C CYS A 371 -27.56 -1.19 -28.43
N VAL A 372 -27.11 -2.45 -28.46
CA VAL A 372 -27.72 -3.52 -29.29
C VAL A 372 -29.13 -3.86 -28.79
N ILE A 373 -29.33 -3.97 -27.48
CA ILE A 373 -30.64 -4.18 -26.86
C ILE A 373 -31.57 -3.00 -27.17
N TYR A 374 -31.07 -1.75 -27.08
CA TYR A 374 -31.84 -0.57 -27.47
C TYR A 374 -32.25 -0.63 -28.95
N GLY A 375 -31.31 -0.88 -29.86
CA GLY A 375 -31.58 -0.97 -31.29
C GLY A 375 -32.60 -2.05 -31.65
N PHE A 376 -32.48 -3.24 -31.06
CA PHE A 376 -33.46 -4.31 -31.25
C PHE A 376 -34.84 -3.95 -30.69
N TRP A 377 -34.89 -3.35 -29.49
CA TRP A 377 -36.16 -2.99 -28.85
C TRP A 377 -36.86 -1.82 -29.58
N TYR A 378 -36.09 -0.83 -30.04
CA TYR A 378 -36.54 0.23 -30.94
C TYR A 378 -37.11 -0.36 -32.24
N MET A 379 -36.38 -1.26 -32.91
CA MET A 379 -36.86 -1.91 -34.13
C MET A 379 -38.15 -2.73 -33.93
N MET A 380 -38.29 -3.45 -32.81
CA MET A 380 -39.53 -4.16 -32.50
C MET A 380 -40.71 -3.22 -32.20
N ILE A 381 -40.48 -2.09 -31.52
CA ILE A 381 -41.53 -1.12 -31.20
C ILE A 381 -41.95 -0.34 -32.46
N SER A 382 -41.00 0.09 -33.28
CA SER A 382 -41.25 0.81 -34.53
C SER A 382 -41.96 -0.07 -35.58
N ARG A 383 -41.66 -1.37 -35.62
CA ARG A 383 -42.34 -2.33 -36.52
C ARG A 383 -43.74 -2.76 -36.06
N LYS A 384 -44.19 -2.40 -34.85
CA LYS A 384 -45.60 -2.62 -34.48
C LYS A 384 -46.51 -1.60 -35.16
N GLN A 385 -47.26 -2.07 -36.14
CA GLN A 385 -48.50 -1.46 -36.60
C GLN A 385 -49.56 -1.59 -35.50
N GLY A 386 -50.35 -0.54 -35.26
CA GLY A 386 -51.40 -0.53 -34.23
C GLY A 386 -50.99 -0.07 -32.81
N LEU A 387 -49.91 0.70 -32.67
CA LEU A 387 -49.70 1.57 -31.50
C LEU A 387 -49.94 3.03 -31.91
N GLU A 388 -50.55 3.81 -31.02
CA GLU A 388 -50.58 5.28 -31.11
C GLU A 388 -49.17 5.86 -30.96
N GLU A 389 -48.93 7.04 -31.54
CA GLU A 389 -47.62 7.69 -31.54
C GLU A 389 -47.16 8.04 -30.12
N ASP A 390 -48.02 8.62 -29.28
CA ASP A 390 -47.70 8.96 -27.89
C ASP A 390 -47.34 7.71 -27.07
N GLU A 391 -48.06 6.61 -27.25
CA GLU A 391 -47.78 5.36 -26.55
C GLU A 391 -46.47 4.71 -27.04
N ARG A 392 -46.16 4.84 -28.34
CA ARG A 392 -44.89 4.43 -28.95
C ARG A 392 -43.71 5.24 -28.40
N VAL A 393 -43.82 6.58 -28.39
CA VAL A 393 -42.79 7.50 -27.86
C VAL A 393 -42.57 7.26 -26.37
N SER A 394 -43.65 7.16 -25.58
CA SER A 394 -43.59 6.88 -24.14
C SER A 394 -42.89 5.55 -23.83
N LYS A 395 -43.16 4.49 -24.61
CA LYS A 395 -42.48 3.19 -24.48
C LYS A 395 -41.00 3.26 -24.86
N ILE A 396 -40.62 4.01 -25.91
CA ILE A 396 -39.22 4.19 -26.31
C ILE A 396 -38.44 4.96 -25.24
N SER A 397 -39.01 6.04 -24.69
CA SER A 397 -38.40 6.84 -23.62
C SER A 397 -38.18 6.00 -22.34
N GLN A 398 -39.21 5.27 -21.87
CA GLN A 398 -39.08 4.34 -20.75
C GLN A 398 -38.02 3.24 -20.99
N GLY A 399 -37.78 2.88 -22.25
CA GLY A 399 -36.67 2.01 -22.67
C GLY A 399 -35.29 2.64 -22.50
N LYS A 400 -35.10 3.86 -23.04
CA LYS A 400 -33.85 4.64 -22.91
C LYS A 400 -33.47 4.80 -21.43
N VAL A 401 -34.39 5.32 -20.61
CA VAL A 401 -34.15 5.59 -19.18
C VAL A 401 -33.73 4.31 -18.43
N LEU A 402 -34.44 3.19 -18.63
CA LEU A 402 -34.10 1.93 -17.97
C LEU A 402 -32.72 1.39 -18.39
N LEU A 403 -32.37 1.49 -19.68
CA LEU A 403 -31.08 1.03 -20.19
C LEU A 403 -29.94 1.93 -19.72
N TYR A 404 -30.07 3.26 -19.82
CA TYR A 404 -29.08 4.20 -19.30
C TYR A 404 -28.89 4.04 -17.80
N ARG A 405 -29.97 3.92 -17.01
CA ARG A 405 -29.89 3.72 -15.55
C ARG A 405 -29.12 2.45 -15.20
N ASN A 406 -29.42 1.33 -15.86
CA ASN A 406 -28.74 0.07 -15.58
C ASN A 406 -27.27 0.08 -16.04
N ALA A 407 -26.97 0.68 -17.20
CA ALA A 407 -25.61 0.79 -17.73
C ALA A 407 -24.74 1.73 -16.88
N PHE A 408 -25.21 2.94 -16.56
CA PHE A 408 -24.48 3.87 -15.70
C PHE A 408 -24.34 3.35 -14.26
N PHE A 409 -25.34 2.64 -13.72
CA PHE A 409 -25.20 1.98 -12.42
C PHE A 409 -24.11 0.91 -12.45
N PHE A 410 -24.06 0.08 -13.49
CA PHE A 410 -23.01 -0.93 -13.66
C PHE A 410 -21.61 -0.28 -13.74
N LEU A 411 -21.44 0.70 -14.64
CA LEU A 411 -20.17 1.41 -14.82
C LEU A 411 -19.74 2.18 -13.56
N TYR A 412 -20.69 2.69 -12.77
CA TYR A 412 -20.41 3.27 -11.45
C TYR A 412 -19.92 2.22 -10.45
N VAL A 413 -20.53 1.02 -10.41
CA VAL A 413 -20.11 -0.06 -9.50
C VAL A 413 -18.72 -0.59 -9.85
N THR A 414 -18.42 -0.77 -11.14
CA THR A 414 -17.08 -1.22 -11.59
C THR A 414 -16.03 -0.10 -11.61
N TYR A 415 -16.42 1.17 -11.49
CA TYR A 415 -15.52 2.33 -11.54
C TYR A 415 -14.33 2.19 -10.61
N LEU A 416 -14.54 1.96 -9.31
CA LEU A 416 -13.43 1.96 -8.34
C LEU A 416 -12.48 0.78 -8.56
N SER A 417 -13.02 -0.39 -8.94
CA SER A 417 -12.23 -1.56 -9.32
C SER A 417 -11.35 -1.24 -10.55
N THR A 418 -11.93 -0.56 -11.55
CA THR A 418 -11.21 -0.11 -12.75
C THR A 418 -10.10 0.89 -12.41
N CYS A 419 -10.39 1.84 -11.50
CA CYS A 419 -9.40 2.81 -11.01
C CYS A 419 -8.22 2.13 -10.31
N SER A 420 -8.50 1.23 -9.36
CA SER A 420 -7.48 0.56 -8.57
C SER A 420 -6.60 -0.32 -9.45
N MET A 421 -7.20 -1.13 -10.34
CA MET A 421 -6.43 -2.01 -11.21
C MET A 421 -5.60 -1.24 -12.24
N THR A 422 -6.11 -0.10 -12.74
CA THR A 422 -5.34 0.79 -13.62
C THR A 422 -4.15 1.42 -12.87
N ALA A 423 -4.33 1.86 -11.62
CA ALA A 423 -3.23 2.39 -10.82
C ALA A 423 -2.16 1.32 -10.53
N SER A 424 -2.56 0.08 -10.25
CA SER A 424 -1.64 -1.03 -9.91
C SER A 424 -0.78 -1.54 -11.08
N VAL A 425 -1.13 -1.27 -12.35
CA VAL A 425 -0.35 -1.71 -13.52
C VAL A 425 0.55 -0.63 -14.15
N MET A 426 0.37 0.63 -13.73
CA MET A 426 1.07 1.79 -14.30
C MET A 426 2.56 1.87 -13.88
N PRO A 427 3.42 2.60 -14.63
CA PRO A 427 4.88 2.55 -14.43
C PRO A 427 5.40 3.00 -13.05
N PHE A 428 4.62 3.78 -12.28
CA PHE A 428 4.96 4.16 -10.90
C PHE A 428 4.73 3.02 -9.88
N ALA A 429 3.92 2.02 -10.21
CA ALA A 429 3.70 0.82 -9.39
C ALA A 429 4.81 -0.24 -9.58
N CYS A 430 5.88 0.08 -10.30
CA CYS A 430 7.00 -0.81 -10.56
C CYS A 430 8.13 -0.64 -9.54
N GLN A 431 8.57 -1.74 -8.94
CA GLN A 431 9.69 -1.80 -7.99
C GLN A 431 10.99 -2.21 -8.70
N LYS A 432 12.08 -1.48 -8.45
CA LYS A 432 13.44 -1.82 -8.91
C LYS A 432 14.05 -2.84 -7.95
N LEU A 433 14.48 -4.01 -8.46
CA LEU A 433 15.21 -5.03 -7.71
C LEU A 433 16.61 -5.18 -8.31
N CYS A 434 17.64 -4.94 -7.50
CA CYS A 434 19.05 -4.95 -7.89
C CYS A 434 19.79 -6.15 -7.30
N LYS A 435 20.66 -6.78 -8.09
CA LYS A 435 21.47 -7.94 -7.65
C LYS A 435 22.72 -7.54 -6.86
N ASP A 436 22.97 -6.25 -6.71
CA ASP A 436 24.15 -5.66 -6.07
C ASP A 436 23.84 -4.27 -5.50
N LYS A 437 24.78 -3.72 -4.72
CA LYS A 437 24.68 -2.41 -4.06
C LYS A 437 25.16 -1.22 -4.90
N ARG A 438 25.66 -1.45 -6.13
CA ARG A 438 26.09 -0.41 -7.08
C ARG A 438 25.00 -0.06 -8.09
N GLU A 439 23.90 -0.81 -8.05
CA GLU A 439 22.75 -0.72 -8.96
C GLU A 439 23.10 -0.99 -10.44
N GLU A 440 24.19 -1.72 -10.70
CA GLU A 440 24.67 -2.06 -12.05
C GLU A 440 23.72 -3.03 -12.77
N LEU A 441 23.17 -4.02 -12.06
CA LEU A 441 22.27 -5.04 -12.60
C LEU A 441 20.93 -5.07 -11.84
N CYS A 442 19.93 -4.40 -12.41
CA CYS A 442 18.60 -4.28 -11.81
C CYS A 442 17.46 -4.47 -12.81
N ASP A 443 16.55 -5.38 -12.48
CA ASP A 443 15.25 -5.54 -13.14
C ASP A 443 14.22 -4.59 -12.50
N LYS A 444 13.17 -4.24 -13.25
CA LYS A 444 11.95 -3.61 -12.69
C LYS A 444 10.78 -4.58 -12.79
N TYR A 445 10.09 -4.83 -11.68
CA TYR A 445 8.92 -5.72 -11.60
C TYR A 445 7.68 -4.96 -11.11
N LEU A 446 6.49 -5.42 -11.46
CA LEU A 446 5.24 -4.78 -11.03
C LEU A 446 4.86 -5.21 -9.59
N LYS A 447 4.56 -4.27 -8.69
CA LYS A 447 4.31 -4.58 -7.26
C LYS A 447 3.11 -5.51 -7.01
N VAL A 448 2.09 -5.47 -7.86
CA VAL A 448 0.91 -6.34 -7.76
C VAL A 448 1.18 -7.75 -8.29
N ASP A 449 2.11 -7.91 -9.24
CA ASP A 449 2.44 -9.17 -9.91
C ASP A 449 3.92 -9.22 -10.35
N TYR A 450 4.74 -9.88 -9.54
CA TYR A 450 6.19 -10.01 -9.77
C TYR A 450 6.55 -10.98 -10.92
N SER A 451 5.57 -11.58 -11.61
CA SER A 451 5.85 -12.25 -12.89
C SER A 451 6.07 -11.25 -14.03
N ILE A 452 5.52 -10.03 -13.92
CA ILE A 452 5.58 -9.00 -14.95
C ILE A 452 6.82 -8.11 -14.75
N LYS A 453 7.71 -8.09 -15.76
CA LYS A 453 8.78 -7.08 -15.86
C LYS A 453 8.24 -5.80 -16.48
N CYS A 454 8.49 -4.65 -15.83
CA CYS A 454 8.17 -3.31 -16.35
C CYS A 454 9.22 -2.81 -17.36
N GLN A 455 9.68 -3.69 -18.25
CA GLN A 455 10.76 -3.46 -19.21
C GLN A 455 10.49 -4.27 -20.49
N GLY A 456 10.82 -3.72 -21.66
CA GLY A 456 10.69 -4.38 -22.97
C GLY A 456 9.35 -4.14 -23.68
N ALA A 457 9.28 -4.58 -24.95
CA ALA A 457 8.20 -4.24 -25.87
C ALA A 457 6.80 -4.67 -25.38
N ASN A 458 6.68 -5.88 -24.81
CA ASN A 458 5.37 -6.40 -24.36
C ASN A 458 4.73 -5.51 -23.29
N TYR A 459 5.52 -5.07 -22.29
CA TYR A 459 5.04 -4.13 -21.27
C TYR A 459 4.69 -2.77 -21.89
N ASN A 460 5.52 -2.27 -22.81
CA ASN A 460 5.28 -1.00 -23.50
C ASN A 460 4.00 -1.01 -24.36
N HIS A 461 3.60 -2.14 -24.94
CA HIS A 461 2.32 -2.25 -25.65
C HIS A 461 1.13 -2.38 -24.68
N LEU A 462 1.26 -3.17 -23.61
CA LEU A 462 0.18 -3.40 -22.66
C LEU A 462 -0.12 -2.17 -21.78
N VAL A 463 0.89 -1.35 -21.43
CA VAL A 463 0.68 -0.13 -20.64
C VAL A 463 -0.13 0.94 -21.40
N ILE A 464 -0.20 0.90 -22.74
CA ILE A 464 -1.10 1.75 -23.53
C ILE A 464 -2.56 1.53 -23.11
N VAL A 465 -2.95 0.29 -22.79
CA VAL A 465 -4.30 -0.03 -22.28
C VAL A 465 -4.56 0.64 -20.93
N ALA A 466 -3.55 0.74 -20.06
CA ALA A 466 -3.64 1.46 -18.80
C ALA A 466 -3.79 2.98 -18.99
N TYR A 467 -3.06 3.58 -19.94
CA TYR A 467 -3.25 5.00 -20.30
C TYR A 467 -4.65 5.29 -20.89
N VAL A 468 -5.17 4.41 -21.75
CA VAL A 468 -6.55 4.52 -22.27
C VAL A 468 -7.59 4.35 -21.14
N SER A 469 -7.36 3.42 -20.21
CA SER A 469 -8.18 3.25 -19.01
C SER A 469 -8.20 4.50 -18.13
N ALA A 470 -7.04 5.14 -17.93
CA ALA A 470 -6.93 6.40 -17.18
C ALA A 470 -7.76 7.53 -17.83
N ALA A 471 -7.82 7.61 -19.15
CA ALA A 471 -8.69 8.55 -19.85
C ALA A 471 -10.19 8.25 -19.61
N TYR A 472 -10.60 6.97 -19.65
CA TYR A 472 -11.97 6.56 -19.28
C TYR A 472 -12.34 6.91 -17.84
N ILE A 473 -11.41 6.68 -16.90
CA ILE A 473 -11.54 6.99 -15.47
C ILE A 473 -11.78 8.49 -15.24
N ILE A 474 -11.11 9.37 -15.99
CA ILE A 474 -11.34 10.82 -15.90
C ILE A 474 -12.64 11.23 -16.60
N ALA A 475 -12.96 10.60 -17.75
CA ALA A 475 -14.12 10.94 -18.55
C ALA A 475 -15.47 10.66 -17.86
N LEU A 476 -15.65 9.50 -17.19
CA LEU A 476 -16.95 9.11 -16.63
C LEU A 476 -17.45 10.06 -15.51
N PRO A 477 -16.64 10.47 -14.51
CA PRO A 477 -17.02 11.49 -13.53
C PRO A 477 -17.19 12.88 -14.16
N ALA A 478 -16.34 13.26 -15.12
CA ALA A 478 -16.42 14.58 -15.76
C ALA A 478 -17.70 14.75 -16.59
N LEU A 479 -18.06 13.75 -17.41
CA LEU A 479 -19.26 13.78 -18.24
C LEU A 479 -20.54 13.75 -17.38
N SER A 480 -20.58 12.93 -16.32
CA SER A 480 -21.72 12.90 -15.39
C SER A 480 -21.85 14.20 -14.59
N LEU A 481 -20.75 14.82 -14.15
CA LEU A 481 -20.75 16.16 -13.55
C LEU A 481 -21.30 17.21 -14.53
N VAL A 482 -20.82 17.24 -15.77
CA VAL A 482 -21.28 18.21 -16.79
C VAL A 482 -22.76 18.04 -17.11
N ALA A 483 -23.26 16.81 -17.22
CA ALA A 483 -24.67 16.53 -17.42
C ALA A 483 -25.52 17.04 -16.23
N LEU A 484 -25.20 16.63 -15.00
CA LEU A 484 -25.95 17.06 -13.81
C LEU A 484 -25.86 18.58 -13.57
N TRP A 485 -24.70 19.20 -13.84
CA TRP A 485 -24.51 20.66 -13.71
C TRP A 485 -25.33 21.46 -14.73
N ARG A 486 -25.49 20.97 -15.96
CA ARG A 486 -26.37 21.59 -16.98
C ARG A 486 -27.84 21.60 -16.51
N HIS A 487 -28.33 20.47 -16.01
CA HIS A 487 -29.74 20.30 -15.61
C HIS A 487 -30.03 20.67 -14.13
N ARG A 488 -29.03 21.18 -13.39
CA ARG A 488 -29.12 21.50 -11.95
C ARG A 488 -30.32 22.37 -11.55
N ARG A 489 -30.78 23.27 -12.43
CA ARG A 489 -31.93 24.15 -12.14
C ARG A 489 -33.20 23.31 -11.96
N THR A 490 -33.49 22.45 -12.93
CA THR A 490 -34.64 21.54 -12.95
C THR A 490 -34.63 20.61 -11.72
N ILE A 491 -33.47 20.04 -11.39
CA ILE A 491 -33.25 19.18 -10.22
C ILE A 491 -33.57 19.91 -8.91
N ILE A 492 -33.09 21.16 -8.76
CA ILE A 492 -33.31 21.96 -7.54
C ILE A 492 -34.77 22.42 -7.42
N THR A 493 -35.42 22.83 -8.51
CA THR A 493 -36.77 23.42 -8.45
C THR A 493 -37.91 22.41 -8.50
N LYS A 494 -37.65 21.12 -8.80
CA LYS A 494 -38.67 20.09 -9.09
C LYS A 494 -39.78 20.63 -10.01
N LYS A 495 -39.37 21.31 -11.08
CA LYS A 495 -40.27 21.91 -12.05
C LYS A 495 -39.92 21.41 -13.44
N ASP A 496 -40.78 20.54 -13.95
CA ASP A 496 -40.72 20.08 -15.33
C ASP A 496 -40.81 21.31 -16.23
N SER A 497 -39.70 21.61 -16.89
CA SER A 497 -39.51 22.82 -17.69
C SER A 497 -38.90 22.39 -19.02
N ASP A 498 -39.80 22.20 -19.97
CA ASP A 498 -39.53 21.87 -21.37
C ASP A 498 -38.42 22.76 -21.95
N ASN A 499 -37.26 22.17 -22.25
CA ASN A 499 -36.05 22.86 -22.73
C ASN A 499 -35.05 21.88 -23.39
N GLY A 500 -35.46 21.25 -24.49
CA GLY A 500 -34.59 20.91 -25.63
C GLY A 500 -33.26 20.20 -25.38
N SER A 501 -33.14 19.34 -24.35
CA SER A 501 -31.89 18.63 -24.02
C SER A 501 -32.19 17.29 -23.35
N ASP A 502 -31.68 16.19 -23.93
CA ASP A 502 -32.06 14.78 -23.69
C ASP A 502 -32.48 14.45 -22.23
N PRO A 503 -33.77 14.51 -21.89
CA PRO A 503 -34.23 14.27 -20.53
C PRO A 503 -33.97 12.83 -20.09
N GLU A 504 -33.96 11.87 -21.02
CA GLU A 504 -33.79 10.45 -20.70
C GLU A 504 -32.38 10.13 -20.19
N VAL A 505 -31.36 10.90 -20.57
CA VAL A 505 -29.99 10.74 -20.05
C VAL A 505 -29.91 11.19 -18.59
N VAL A 506 -30.57 12.30 -18.26
CA VAL A 506 -30.61 12.86 -16.90
C VAL A 506 -31.44 11.97 -15.96
N ASP A 507 -32.58 11.46 -16.43
CA ASP A 507 -33.41 10.52 -15.68
C ASP A 507 -32.76 9.12 -15.59
N GLY A 508 -31.91 8.75 -16.56
CA GLY A 508 -30.99 7.62 -16.44
C GLY A 508 -29.93 7.80 -15.34
N LEU A 509 -29.41 9.02 -15.17
CA LEU A 509 -28.44 9.38 -14.13
C LEU A 509 -29.07 9.65 -12.75
N ARG A 510 -30.39 9.52 -12.59
CA ARG A 510 -31.14 9.89 -11.36
C ARG A 510 -30.61 9.20 -10.10
N PHE A 511 -30.15 7.95 -10.21
CA PHE A 511 -29.55 7.18 -9.10
C PHE A 511 -28.29 7.82 -8.49
N LEU A 512 -27.67 8.80 -9.16
CA LEU A 512 -26.56 9.59 -8.61
C LEU A 512 -27.05 10.63 -7.60
N PHE A 513 -28.19 11.29 -7.82
CA PHE A 513 -28.63 12.43 -7.01
C PHE A 513 -29.91 12.21 -6.19
N GLU A 514 -30.74 11.22 -6.52
CA GLU A 514 -32.05 10.98 -5.89
C GLU A 514 -32.01 10.70 -4.38
N ASN A 515 -30.94 10.05 -3.92
CA ASN A 515 -30.73 9.73 -2.50
C ASN A 515 -30.36 10.98 -1.68
N TYR A 516 -29.98 12.09 -2.33
CA TYR A 516 -29.46 13.29 -1.69
C TYR A 516 -30.49 14.41 -1.66
N LYS A 517 -30.31 15.34 -0.71
CA LYS A 517 -31.08 16.59 -0.66
C LYS A 517 -30.86 17.38 -1.96
N PRO A 518 -31.87 18.11 -2.50
CA PRO A 518 -31.71 18.85 -3.77
C PRO A 518 -30.57 19.89 -3.78
N CYS A 519 -30.25 20.51 -2.63
CA CYS A 519 -29.11 21.43 -2.52
C CYS A 519 -27.72 20.71 -2.53
N SER A 520 -27.71 19.38 -2.48
CA SER A 520 -26.54 18.49 -2.36
C SER A 520 -26.44 17.47 -3.51
N TRP A 521 -27.07 17.74 -4.65
CA TRP A 521 -27.16 16.85 -5.83
C TRP A 521 -25.81 16.31 -6.35
N TYR A 522 -24.71 17.04 -6.10
CA TYR A 522 -23.35 16.71 -6.54
C TYR A 522 -22.60 15.76 -5.59
N TRP A 523 -23.18 15.41 -4.43
CA TRP A 523 -22.45 14.73 -3.35
C TRP A 523 -21.85 13.39 -3.77
N GLU A 524 -22.51 12.68 -4.68
CA GLU A 524 -22.01 11.39 -5.17
C GLU A 524 -20.62 11.48 -5.80
N LEU A 525 -20.29 12.60 -6.44
CA LEU A 525 -18.97 12.81 -7.04
C LEU A 525 -17.90 13.06 -5.98
N ILE A 526 -18.27 13.65 -4.83
CA ILE A 526 -17.41 13.78 -3.65
C ILE A 526 -17.20 12.41 -2.99
N GLU A 527 -18.24 11.60 -2.92
CA GLU A 527 -18.13 10.21 -2.44
C GLU A 527 -17.25 9.36 -3.36
N MET A 528 -17.37 9.50 -4.69
CA MET A 528 -16.44 8.89 -5.66
C MET A 528 -15.00 9.38 -5.47
N SER A 529 -14.78 10.70 -5.26
CA SER A 529 -13.43 11.24 -5.06
C SER A 529 -12.81 10.74 -3.75
N ARG A 530 -13.59 10.62 -2.67
CA ARG A 530 -13.15 10.01 -1.41
C ARG A 530 -12.71 8.56 -1.62
N LYS A 531 -13.55 7.75 -2.27
CA LYS A 531 -13.23 6.35 -2.58
C LYS A 531 -11.92 6.25 -3.36
N PHE A 532 -11.76 7.07 -4.40
CA PHE A 532 -10.55 7.11 -5.22
C PHE A 532 -9.29 7.52 -4.44
N ILE A 533 -9.37 8.56 -3.60
CA ILE A 533 -8.21 9.03 -2.80
C ILE A 533 -7.78 7.96 -1.79
N LEU A 534 -8.73 7.29 -1.12
CA LEU A 534 -8.44 6.28 -0.11
C LEU A 534 -8.00 4.92 -0.66
N THR A 535 -8.16 4.64 -1.96
CA THR A 535 -7.68 3.40 -2.58
C THR A 535 -6.57 3.67 -3.59
N CYS A 536 -6.88 4.39 -4.66
CA CYS A 536 -5.98 4.63 -5.78
C CYS A 536 -4.89 5.65 -5.42
N GLY A 537 -5.26 6.72 -4.70
CA GLY A 537 -4.35 7.82 -4.36
C GLY A 537 -3.12 7.39 -3.55
N LEU A 538 -3.23 6.33 -2.75
CA LEU A 538 -2.12 5.74 -2.01
C LEU A 538 -1.17 4.93 -2.91
N ILE A 539 -1.70 4.19 -3.89
CA ILE A 539 -0.92 3.44 -4.88
C ILE A 539 -0.05 4.39 -5.71
N LEU A 540 -0.58 5.57 -6.09
CA LEU A 540 0.14 6.59 -6.87
C LEU A 540 1.43 7.08 -6.21
N VAL A 541 1.52 7.06 -4.87
CA VAL A 541 2.71 7.55 -4.13
C VAL A 541 3.77 6.46 -3.94
N GLY A 542 3.42 5.18 -4.12
CA GLY A 542 4.35 4.06 -4.27
C GLY A 542 5.21 3.66 -3.06
N GLN A 543 5.27 4.46 -1.99
CA GLN A 543 6.14 4.26 -0.83
C GLN A 543 5.42 3.72 0.41
N GLU A 544 6.04 2.78 1.11
CA GLU A 544 5.44 2.02 2.23
C GLU A 544 5.70 2.68 3.61
N SER A 545 5.62 4.02 3.67
CA SER A 545 5.91 4.77 4.90
C SER A 545 4.80 4.65 5.96
N ARG A 546 5.17 4.77 7.24
CA ARG A 546 4.20 4.89 8.35
C ARG A 546 3.32 6.15 8.24
N SER A 547 3.77 7.19 7.54
CA SER A 547 3.04 8.45 7.38
C SER A 547 1.80 8.30 6.49
N PHE A 548 1.75 7.32 5.56
CA PHE A 548 0.61 7.19 4.63
C PHE A 548 -0.65 6.62 5.27
N ILE A 549 -0.54 5.70 6.22
CA ILE A 549 -1.72 5.24 6.97
C ILE A 549 -2.25 6.34 7.90
N GLY A 550 -1.37 7.15 8.49
CA GLY A 550 -1.75 8.37 9.20
C GLY A 550 -2.47 9.38 8.30
N LEU A 551 -1.96 9.64 7.09
CA LEU A 551 -2.59 10.52 6.10
C LEU A 551 -3.97 10.00 5.67
N ALA A 552 -4.09 8.70 5.37
CA ALA A 552 -5.36 8.07 5.02
C ALA A 552 -6.40 8.20 6.16
N TRP A 553 -5.96 8.03 7.41
CA TRP A 553 -6.80 8.19 8.60
C TRP A 553 -7.28 9.64 8.79
N VAL A 554 -6.40 10.63 8.61
CA VAL A 554 -6.75 12.06 8.64
C VAL A 554 -7.73 12.42 7.52
N VAL A 555 -7.48 11.97 6.28
CA VAL A 555 -8.36 12.23 5.13
C VAL A 555 -9.75 11.60 5.34
N ALA A 556 -9.81 10.36 5.83
CA ALA A 556 -11.07 9.71 6.19
C ALA A 556 -11.80 10.47 7.32
N GLY A 557 -11.06 10.99 8.31
CA GLY A 557 -11.60 11.74 9.45
C GLY A 557 -12.21 13.08 9.03
N MET A 558 -11.48 13.84 8.22
CA MET A 558 -11.95 15.11 7.63
C MET A 558 -13.24 14.91 6.82
N TYR A 559 -13.31 13.84 6.01
CA TYR A 559 -14.56 13.53 5.29
C TYR A 559 -15.69 13.10 6.24
N ALA A 560 -15.42 12.29 7.26
CA ALA A 560 -16.44 11.85 8.21
C ALA A 560 -17.06 13.04 8.96
N VAL A 561 -16.25 14.02 9.37
CA VAL A 561 -16.71 15.29 9.96
C VAL A 561 -17.56 16.07 8.95
N LEU A 562 -17.08 16.25 7.71
CA LEU A 562 -17.79 16.98 6.66
C LEU A 562 -19.16 16.35 6.31
N PHE A 563 -19.22 15.02 6.22
CA PHE A 563 -20.46 14.27 6.01
C PHE A 563 -21.41 14.43 7.20
N CYS A 564 -20.92 14.27 8.44
CA CYS A 564 -21.72 14.42 9.66
C CYS A 564 -22.19 15.87 9.91
N TRP A 565 -21.50 16.88 9.35
CA TRP A 565 -21.93 18.27 9.37
C TRP A 565 -23.08 18.53 8.38
N ILE A 566 -22.89 18.15 7.11
CA ILE A 566 -23.84 18.47 6.02
C ILE A 566 -25.06 17.53 6.00
N LYS A 567 -24.89 16.26 6.41
CA LYS A 567 -25.89 15.19 6.42
C LYS A 567 -26.63 15.11 5.08
N PRO A 568 -25.93 14.80 3.97
CA PRO A 568 -26.39 15.09 2.61
C PRO A 568 -27.52 14.19 2.12
N MET A 569 -27.69 12.98 2.68
CA MET A 569 -28.77 12.07 2.27
C MET A 569 -30.14 12.65 2.62
N GLN A 570 -31.16 12.32 1.84
CA GLN A 570 -32.55 12.72 2.10
C GLN A 570 -33.14 11.94 3.28
N ASP A 571 -32.86 10.65 3.40
CA ASP A 571 -33.37 9.80 4.48
C ASP A 571 -32.49 9.82 5.75
N THR A 572 -33.12 9.64 6.92
CA THR A 572 -32.45 9.67 8.22
C THR A 572 -31.79 8.35 8.62
N PHE A 573 -32.25 7.20 8.10
CA PHE A 573 -31.57 5.92 8.26
C PHE A 573 -30.37 5.82 7.32
N GLU A 574 -30.48 6.28 6.06
CA GLU A 574 -29.33 6.34 5.14
C GLU A 574 -28.19 7.23 5.65
N ASN A 575 -28.51 8.41 6.19
CA ASN A 575 -27.52 9.25 6.88
C ASN A 575 -26.84 8.49 8.04
N ARG A 576 -27.60 7.73 8.86
CA ARG A 576 -27.04 6.94 9.97
C ARG A 576 -26.14 5.80 9.47
N LEU A 577 -26.61 5.01 8.50
CA LEU A 577 -25.88 3.89 7.92
C LEU A 577 -24.54 4.35 7.32
N MET A 578 -24.57 5.45 6.57
CA MET A 578 -23.37 6.04 5.99
C MET A 578 -22.41 6.56 7.08
N SER A 579 -22.90 7.31 8.08
CA SER A 579 -22.10 7.75 9.23
C SER A 579 -21.46 6.58 10.00
N THR A 580 -22.19 5.49 10.24
CA THR A 580 -21.64 4.27 10.86
C THR A 580 -20.56 3.64 9.97
N SER A 581 -20.78 3.53 8.66
CA SER A 581 -19.78 2.97 7.75
C SER A 581 -18.46 3.75 7.74
N LEU A 582 -18.53 5.09 7.81
CA LEU A 582 -17.36 5.97 7.90
C LEU A 582 -16.64 5.83 9.25
N ALA A 583 -17.39 5.71 10.35
CA ALA A 583 -16.81 5.44 11.67
C ALA A 583 -16.11 4.07 11.72
N VAL A 584 -16.67 3.04 11.09
CA VAL A 584 -16.04 1.71 10.98
C VAL A 584 -14.79 1.76 10.09
N THR A 585 -14.79 2.51 8.98
CA THR A 585 -13.58 2.77 8.20
C THR A 585 -12.48 3.44 9.03
N LEU A 586 -12.83 4.39 9.91
CA LEU A 586 -11.89 5.04 10.83
C LEU A 586 -11.33 4.10 11.91
N VAL A 587 -12.15 3.18 12.42
CA VAL A 587 -11.70 2.12 13.35
C VAL A 587 -10.75 1.16 12.65
N ASN A 588 -11.09 0.67 11.45
CA ASN A 588 -10.21 -0.20 10.67
C ASN A 588 -8.86 0.47 10.36
N LEU A 589 -8.85 1.75 9.96
CA LEU A 589 -7.62 2.52 9.74
C LEU A 589 -6.79 2.73 11.01
N GLY A 590 -7.44 3.08 12.13
CA GLY A 590 -6.76 3.23 13.42
C GLY A 590 -6.12 1.94 13.92
N ILE A 591 -6.80 0.80 13.74
CA ILE A 591 -6.26 -0.53 14.04
C ILE A 591 -5.02 -0.81 13.20
N GLY A 592 -5.07 -0.60 11.88
CA GLY A 592 -3.89 -0.79 11.02
C GLY A 592 -2.71 0.12 11.40
N ALA A 593 -2.98 1.36 11.80
CA ALA A 593 -1.94 2.27 12.28
C ALA A 593 -1.28 1.76 13.57
N VAL A 594 -2.05 1.22 14.52
CA VAL A 594 -1.54 0.61 15.75
C VAL A 594 -0.79 -0.70 15.46
N SER A 595 -1.30 -1.57 14.59
CA SER A 595 -0.62 -2.81 14.15
C SER A 595 0.72 -2.58 13.44
N ARG A 596 1.05 -1.34 13.05
CA ARG A 596 2.36 -0.96 12.48
C ARG A 596 3.33 -0.36 13.52
N ILE A 597 2.94 -0.31 14.79
CA ILE A 597 3.86 -0.02 15.90
C ILE A 597 4.58 -1.34 16.25
N PRO A 598 5.91 -1.44 16.10
CA PRO A 598 6.63 -2.65 16.50
C PRO A 598 6.50 -2.87 18.01
N THR A 599 6.37 -4.12 18.44
CA THR A 599 6.29 -4.54 19.84
C THR A 599 7.65 -4.47 20.54
N GLU A 600 8.25 -3.28 20.54
CA GLU A 600 9.48 -2.98 21.28
C GLU A 600 9.20 -3.02 22.80
N ASN A 601 9.57 -4.15 23.43
CA ASN A 601 9.78 -4.32 24.88
C ASN A 601 8.56 -4.24 25.81
N ILE A 602 7.53 -5.09 25.60
CA ILE A 602 6.52 -5.38 26.65
C ILE A 602 6.54 -6.87 27.03
N LEU A 603 7.12 -7.15 28.19
CA LEU A 603 7.23 -8.48 28.79
C LEU A 603 5.93 -8.81 29.55
N ASN A 604 4.96 -9.45 28.88
CA ASN A 604 3.85 -10.20 29.53
C ASN A 604 3.01 -10.99 28.49
N MET A 605 3.18 -12.32 28.42
CA MET A 605 2.46 -13.17 27.44
C MET A 605 0.95 -13.32 27.74
N ALA A 606 0.51 -13.12 28.98
CA ALA A 606 -0.85 -13.46 29.42
C ALA A 606 -1.93 -12.44 28.99
N ASP A 607 -1.60 -11.15 28.87
CA ASP A 607 -2.53 -10.14 28.38
C ASP A 607 -2.51 -10.02 26.85
N HIS A 608 -1.36 -10.28 26.22
CA HIS A 608 -1.19 -10.19 24.77
C HIS A 608 -2.19 -11.06 23.96
N HIS A 609 -2.65 -12.18 24.54
CA HIS A 609 -3.72 -13.00 23.96
C HIS A 609 -5.13 -12.42 24.17
N LYS A 610 -5.40 -11.80 25.33
CA LYS A 610 -6.68 -11.13 25.63
C LYS A 610 -6.86 -9.89 24.76
N ASP A 611 -5.81 -9.10 24.59
CA ASP A 611 -5.82 -7.90 23.75
C ASP A 611 -6.01 -8.27 22.28
N ALA A 612 -5.31 -9.30 21.80
CA ALA A 612 -5.54 -9.84 20.46
C ALA A 612 -6.97 -10.37 20.26
N LEU A 613 -7.55 -11.05 21.26
CA LEU A 613 -8.93 -11.53 21.22
C LEU A 613 -9.93 -10.35 21.22
N ALA A 614 -9.73 -9.36 22.10
CA ALA A 614 -10.57 -8.17 22.19
C ALA A 614 -10.55 -7.36 20.89
N MET A 615 -9.37 -7.18 20.28
CA MET A 615 -9.22 -6.55 18.97
C MET A 615 -9.92 -7.35 17.87
N LYS A 616 -9.78 -8.69 17.83
CA LYS A 616 -10.49 -9.55 16.87
C LYS A 616 -12.02 -9.45 17.03
N ILE A 617 -12.53 -9.41 18.27
CA ILE A 617 -13.97 -9.23 18.57
C ILE A 617 -14.44 -7.83 18.15
N LEU A 618 -13.71 -6.78 18.48
CA LEU A 618 -14.04 -5.40 18.14
C LEU A 618 -14.08 -5.19 16.63
N ILE A 619 -13.12 -5.77 15.88
CA ILE A 619 -13.10 -5.80 14.41
C ILE A 619 -14.38 -6.45 13.85
N ILE A 620 -14.72 -7.65 14.32
CA ILE A 620 -15.89 -8.39 13.82
C ILE A 620 -17.15 -7.60 14.16
N GLY A 621 -17.29 -7.10 15.39
CA GLY A 621 -18.42 -6.28 15.82
C GLY A 621 -18.58 -5.02 14.97
N ALA A 622 -17.50 -4.25 14.75
CA ALA A 622 -17.53 -3.03 13.96
C ALA A 622 -17.91 -3.30 12.49
N ASN A 623 -17.29 -4.29 11.85
CA ASN A 623 -17.54 -4.58 10.43
C ASN A 623 -18.89 -5.29 10.20
N THR A 624 -19.38 -6.08 11.16
CA THR A 624 -20.73 -6.67 11.08
C THR A 624 -21.83 -5.68 11.43
N LEU A 625 -21.57 -4.62 12.23
CA LEU A 625 -22.56 -3.59 12.58
C LEU A 625 -23.18 -2.92 11.35
N VAL A 626 -22.40 -2.71 10.27
CA VAL A 626 -22.90 -2.10 9.02
C VAL A 626 -23.97 -2.98 8.35
N ILE A 627 -23.76 -4.30 8.30
CA ILE A 627 -24.78 -5.27 7.86
C ILE A 627 -25.90 -5.36 8.90
N GLY A 628 -25.55 -5.39 10.19
CA GLY A 628 -26.48 -5.52 11.32
C GLY A 628 -27.56 -4.43 11.33
N LEU A 629 -27.22 -3.19 10.99
CA LEU A 629 -28.21 -2.11 10.86
C LEU A 629 -29.24 -2.37 9.74
N LEU A 630 -28.82 -2.95 8.62
CA LEU A 630 -29.72 -3.36 7.53
C LEU A 630 -30.57 -4.58 7.93
N VAL A 631 -29.95 -5.58 8.56
CA VAL A 631 -30.64 -6.80 9.03
C VAL A 631 -31.67 -6.46 10.12
N VAL A 632 -31.36 -5.58 11.07
CA VAL A 632 -32.31 -5.13 12.09
C VAL A 632 -33.46 -4.31 11.49
N GLN A 633 -33.19 -3.44 10.49
CA GLN A 633 -34.27 -2.76 9.75
C GLN A 633 -35.18 -3.76 9.02
N TYR A 634 -34.59 -4.78 8.39
CA TYR A 634 -35.32 -5.82 7.66
C TYR A 634 -36.13 -6.73 8.58
N LEU A 635 -35.57 -7.16 9.73
CA LEU A 635 -36.27 -7.94 10.74
C LEU A 635 -37.40 -7.16 11.41
N ALA A 636 -37.21 -5.86 11.69
CA ALA A 636 -38.27 -4.99 12.19
C ALA A 636 -39.43 -4.85 11.18
N TYR A 637 -39.11 -4.73 9.90
CA TYR A 637 -40.11 -4.76 8.83
C TYR A 637 -40.83 -6.11 8.74
N LEU A 638 -40.11 -7.24 8.71
CA LEU A 638 -40.73 -8.58 8.66
C LEU A 638 -41.61 -8.83 9.89
N HIS A 639 -41.20 -8.39 11.07
CA HIS A 639 -42.01 -8.47 12.28
C HIS A 639 -43.29 -7.63 12.17
N GLN A 640 -43.25 -6.45 11.53
CA GLN A 640 -44.45 -5.65 11.27
C GLN A 640 -45.37 -6.29 10.22
N VAL A 641 -44.83 -6.84 9.12
CA VAL A 641 -45.62 -7.61 8.14
C VAL A 641 -46.27 -8.83 8.79
N PHE A 642 -45.53 -9.57 9.63
CA PHE A 642 -46.06 -10.71 10.37
C PHE A 642 -47.15 -10.29 11.37
N LYS A 643 -46.96 -9.16 12.08
CA LYS A 643 -47.97 -8.59 12.99
C LYS A 643 -49.25 -8.20 12.25
N GLU A 644 -49.15 -7.66 11.04
CA GLU A 644 -50.31 -7.24 10.24
C GLU A 644 -51.01 -8.44 9.57
N TRP A 645 -50.23 -9.40 9.07
CA TRP A 645 -50.72 -10.71 8.61
C TRP A 645 -51.49 -11.46 9.71
N ARG A 646 -51.00 -11.41 10.95
CA ARG A 646 -51.66 -12.01 12.13
C ARG A 646 -53.03 -11.40 12.45
N LYS A 647 -53.32 -10.18 12.00
CA LYS A 647 -54.66 -9.56 12.08
C LYS A 647 -55.59 -10.01 10.95
N ASN A 648 -55.05 -10.33 9.78
CA ASN A 648 -55.80 -10.66 8.56
C ASN A 648 -55.13 -11.82 7.79
N PRO A 649 -55.32 -13.08 8.20
CA PRO A 649 -54.65 -14.24 7.61
C PRO A 649 -55.27 -14.64 6.25
N LYS A 650 -55.12 -13.78 5.23
CA LYS A 650 -55.46 -14.07 3.84
C LYS A 650 -54.20 -14.05 2.97
N TRP A 651 -53.69 -15.23 2.65
CA TRP A 651 -52.57 -15.40 1.70
C TRP A 651 -53.02 -14.98 0.30
N THR A 652 -52.61 -13.77 -0.12
CA THR A 652 -52.63 -13.35 -1.52
C THR A 652 -51.22 -13.44 -2.09
N PHE A 653 -51.10 -13.71 -3.40
CA PHE A 653 -49.80 -13.78 -4.08
C PHE A 653 -48.98 -12.48 -3.96
N SER A 654 -49.65 -11.34 -3.81
CA SER A 654 -49.02 -10.04 -3.50
C SER A 654 -48.28 -10.02 -2.15
N CYS A 655 -48.72 -10.80 -1.16
CA CYS A 655 -48.07 -10.89 0.15
C CYS A 655 -46.71 -11.60 0.06
N CYS A 656 -46.62 -12.68 -0.73
CA CYS A 656 -45.35 -13.36 -1.01
C CYS A 656 -44.35 -12.46 -1.74
N LEU A 657 -44.85 -11.61 -2.67
CA LEU A 657 -44.00 -10.65 -3.38
C LEU A 657 -43.50 -9.51 -2.46
N ALA A 658 -44.34 -9.04 -1.53
CA ALA A 658 -43.97 -8.06 -0.50
C ALA A 658 -43.00 -8.62 0.56
N LEU A 659 -42.94 -9.94 0.73
CA LEU A 659 -41.98 -10.64 1.59
C LEU A 659 -40.57 -10.68 0.99
N LEU A 660 -40.45 -10.66 -0.34
CA LEU A 660 -39.18 -10.75 -1.07
C LEU A 660 -38.56 -9.38 -1.42
N LEU A 661 -39.37 -8.32 -1.53
CA LEU A 661 -38.92 -6.98 -1.92
C LEU A 661 -39.62 -5.89 -1.10
N PRO A 662 -39.11 -5.55 0.10
CA PRO A 662 -39.60 -4.42 0.87
C PRO A 662 -38.68 -3.20 0.81
N LEU A 663 -39.29 -2.00 0.94
CA LEU A 663 -38.80 -0.83 1.69
C LEU A 663 -39.60 0.43 1.30
N ASN A 664 -40.69 0.75 2.04
CA ASN A 664 -41.22 2.12 2.12
C ASN A 664 -42.24 2.34 3.25
N ASP A 665 -43.22 1.45 3.40
CA ASP A 665 -44.48 1.74 4.11
C ASP A 665 -44.37 2.07 5.61
N LEU A 666 -43.21 1.88 6.24
CA LEU A 666 -42.97 2.18 7.66
C LEU A 666 -42.88 3.70 7.96
N GLN A 667 -42.45 4.52 6.99
CA GLN A 667 -42.07 5.92 7.27
C GLN A 667 -43.26 6.88 7.42
N GLY A 668 -44.42 6.53 6.87
CA GLY A 668 -45.67 7.30 7.00
C GLY A 668 -46.31 7.16 8.38
N GLU A 669 -46.51 5.92 8.85
CA GLU A 669 -47.23 5.66 10.10
C GLU A 669 -46.51 6.21 11.33
N ILE A 670 -45.20 6.01 11.47
CA ILE A 670 -44.45 6.47 12.66
C ILE A 670 -44.56 7.99 12.81
N ARG A 671 -44.53 8.75 11.70
CA ARG A 671 -44.65 10.21 11.73
C ARG A 671 -46.07 10.66 12.13
N GLY A 672 -47.10 9.94 11.70
CA GLY A 672 -48.49 10.17 12.12
C GLY A 672 -48.74 9.79 13.59
N MET A 673 -48.15 8.69 14.06
CA MET A 673 -48.35 8.16 15.41
C MET A 673 -47.61 8.98 16.47
N VAL A 674 -46.35 9.35 16.22
CA VAL A 674 -45.58 10.24 17.12
C VAL A 674 -46.21 11.63 17.17
N GLY A 675 -46.64 12.19 16.04
CA GLY A 675 -47.30 13.50 15.98
C GLY A 675 -48.61 13.56 16.78
N LYS A 676 -49.46 12.53 16.69
CA LYS A 676 -50.72 12.44 17.46
C LYS A 676 -50.49 12.16 18.95
N ASN A 677 -49.49 11.35 19.31
CA ASN A 677 -49.28 10.95 20.70
C ASN A 677 -48.59 12.04 21.52
N ILE A 678 -47.58 12.74 20.99
CA ILE A 678 -46.88 13.83 21.71
C ILE A 678 -47.81 15.00 21.99
N LEU A 679 -48.63 15.40 21.01
CA LEU A 679 -49.54 16.54 21.19
C LEU A 679 -50.62 16.27 22.25
N LYS A 680 -51.02 14.99 22.43
CA LYS A 680 -52.04 14.61 23.41
C LYS A 680 -51.49 14.41 24.82
N THR A 681 -50.25 13.96 24.99
CA THR A 681 -49.65 13.79 26.33
C THR A 681 -49.17 15.11 26.95
N GLN A 682 -48.77 16.10 26.14
CA GLN A 682 -48.42 17.44 26.65
C GLN A 682 -49.63 18.25 27.15
N LEU A 683 -50.85 17.90 26.70
CA LEU A 683 -52.09 18.60 27.08
C LEU A 683 -52.79 18.02 28.32
N GLN A 684 -52.19 17.03 29.01
CA GLN A 684 -52.78 16.36 30.17
C GLN A 684 -51.85 16.18 31.38
N SER A 685 -50.65 16.78 31.39
CA SER A 685 -49.67 16.68 32.49
C SER A 685 -49.24 18.04 33.09
N GLY A 686 -50.02 19.10 32.85
CA GLY A 686 -49.73 20.47 33.28
C GLY A 686 -50.38 20.92 34.60
N ILE A 687 -50.52 20.04 35.60
CA ILE A 687 -51.16 20.35 36.89
C ILE A 687 -50.28 19.85 38.04
N ILE A 688 -49.72 20.78 38.83
CA ILE A 688 -48.96 20.58 40.10
C ILE A 688 -47.64 19.79 39.90
N GLY A 689 -46.49 20.14 40.49
CA GLY A 689 -46.11 21.28 41.32
C GLY A 689 -44.79 20.94 42.04
N LYS A 690 -43.69 21.66 41.78
CA LYS A 690 -42.36 21.33 42.33
C LYS A 690 -42.14 21.90 43.74
N PRO A 691 -41.65 21.12 44.72
CA PRO A 691 -40.92 21.66 45.86
C PRO A 691 -39.49 22.08 45.48
N SER A 692 -38.87 22.90 46.33
CA SER A 692 -37.56 23.53 46.11
C SER A 692 -36.46 22.96 47.02
N ILE A 693 -35.19 23.07 46.59
CA ILE A 693 -34.02 23.05 47.48
C ILE A 693 -33.13 24.24 47.11
N ALA A 694 -33.39 25.39 47.75
CA ALA A 694 -32.53 26.57 47.75
C ALA A 694 -32.90 27.52 48.89
N ALA A 695 -32.65 27.11 50.13
CA ALA A 695 -32.48 28.00 51.28
C ALA A 695 -30.99 27.91 51.69
N ILE A 696 -30.28 28.95 52.13
CA ILE A 696 -30.70 30.30 52.54
C ILE A 696 -29.76 31.33 51.91
N ALA A 697 -30.30 32.41 51.34
CA ALA A 697 -29.61 33.69 51.11
C ALA A 697 -30.63 34.83 51.25
N LYS A 698 -30.20 36.01 51.69
CA LYS A 698 -31.08 37.01 52.33
C LYS A 698 -31.31 38.29 51.53
N ASP A 699 -32.57 38.76 51.64
CA ASP A 699 -33.02 40.16 51.75
C ASP A 699 -32.86 41.17 50.58
N THR A 700 -33.77 42.14 50.60
CA THR A 700 -33.75 43.45 49.91
C THR A 700 -33.78 43.51 48.37
N GLY A 701 -34.99 43.67 47.81
CA GLY A 701 -35.42 45.03 47.43
C GLY A 701 -35.78 45.34 45.96
N ALA A 702 -37.02 45.81 45.78
CA ALA A 702 -37.49 46.86 44.84
C ALA A 702 -37.65 46.61 43.30
N LEU A 703 -38.85 46.96 42.83
CA LEU A 703 -39.23 47.67 41.57
C LEU A 703 -38.77 47.06 40.21
N SER A 704 -39.62 46.54 39.30
CA SER A 704 -40.90 46.98 38.65
C SER A 704 -40.74 47.84 37.38
N PHE A 705 -41.35 47.45 36.25
CA PHE A 705 -42.59 48.07 35.72
C PHE A 705 -43.21 47.28 34.53
N SER A 706 -44.38 47.75 34.05
CA SER A 706 -45.38 47.03 33.24
C SER A 706 -45.26 47.17 31.71
N PRO A 707 -45.87 46.26 30.92
CA PRO A 707 -46.07 46.40 29.47
C PRO A 707 -47.30 47.26 29.11
N SER A 708 -47.51 47.51 27.81
CA SER A 708 -48.75 48.09 27.26
C SER A 708 -49.24 47.35 25.99
N HIS A 709 -50.56 47.35 25.80
CA HIS A 709 -51.31 46.72 24.70
C HIS A 709 -51.41 47.65 23.48
N GLU A 710 -51.75 47.09 22.30
CA GLU A 710 -53.06 47.38 21.69
C GLU A 710 -53.45 46.35 20.61
N ASP A 711 -54.75 46.05 20.54
CA ASP A 711 -55.34 44.99 19.72
C ASP A 711 -56.26 45.58 18.63
N ARG A 712 -56.40 44.90 17.48
CA ARG A 712 -57.64 44.97 16.67
C ARG A 712 -57.79 43.83 15.67
N GLU A 713 -58.99 43.29 15.59
CA GLU A 713 -59.40 42.20 14.69
C GLU A 713 -59.83 42.72 13.31
N ARG A 714 -59.70 41.88 12.26
CA ARG A 714 -60.78 41.60 11.30
C ARG A 714 -60.45 40.41 10.37
N GLN A 715 -61.43 40.04 9.54
CA GLN A 715 -61.70 38.67 9.09
C GLN A 715 -61.44 38.46 7.58
N GLU A 716 -61.12 37.21 7.20
CA GLU A 716 -61.19 36.57 5.86
C GLU A 716 -60.91 37.39 4.57
N ARG A 717 -59.95 36.94 3.73
CA ARG A 717 -60.18 35.88 2.71
C ARG A 717 -58.86 35.43 2.05
N SER A 718 -58.97 34.43 1.16
CA SER A 718 -57.88 33.64 0.56
C SER A 718 -56.97 34.37 -0.45
N SER A 719 -55.67 34.03 -0.43
CA SER A 719 -54.86 33.92 -1.66
C SER A 719 -53.79 32.81 -1.52
N VAL A 720 -53.50 32.11 -2.62
CA VAL A 720 -52.51 31.01 -2.63
C VAL A 720 -51.10 31.57 -2.83
N LYS A 721 -50.17 31.23 -1.92
CA LYS A 721 -48.72 31.44 -2.12
C LYS A 721 -47.96 30.13 -1.92
N SER A 722 -47.34 29.67 -3.01
CA SER A 722 -46.49 28.48 -3.03
C SER A 722 -45.20 28.69 -2.22
N ARG A 723 -44.84 27.71 -1.38
CA ARG A 723 -43.57 27.73 -0.65
C ARG A 723 -42.42 27.36 -1.58
N VAL A 724 -41.73 28.35 -2.12
CA VAL A 724 -40.42 28.15 -2.75
C VAL A 724 -39.41 27.79 -1.66
N THR A 725 -38.90 26.55 -1.68
CA THR A 725 -37.86 26.08 -0.77
C THR A 725 -36.53 26.75 -1.12
N ARG A 726 -36.25 27.91 -0.52
CA ARG A 726 -34.99 28.64 -0.68
C ARG A 726 -33.85 27.83 -0.05
N CYS A 727 -33.08 27.08 -0.85
CA CYS A 727 -31.74 26.64 -0.44
C CYS A 727 -30.98 27.90 0.02
N SER A 728 -30.45 27.90 1.24
CA SER A 728 -29.61 28.98 1.71
C SER A 728 -28.28 28.95 0.95
N ASN A 729 -28.08 29.91 0.05
CA ASN A 729 -26.72 30.24 -0.38
C ASN A 729 -25.97 30.75 0.86
N THR A 730 -25.20 29.87 1.50
CA THR A 730 -24.08 30.30 2.35
C THR A 730 -23.11 31.04 1.44
N LYS A 731 -23.22 32.37 1.41
CA LYS A 731 -22.06 33.20 1.08
C LYS A 731 -20.94 32.77 2.01
N CYS A 732 -19.74 32.59 1.47
CA CYS A 732 -18.54 32.76 2.27
C CYS A 732 -18.44 34.26 2.56
N ASP A 733 -18.96 34.70 3.70
CA ASP A 733 -18.69 36.05 4.18
C ASP A 733 -17.19 36.11 4.51
N LEU A 734 -16.44 36.88 3.72
CA LEU A 734 -14.99 37.01 3.83
C LEU A 734 -14.65 37.96 5.01
N GLY A 735 -15.03 37.53 6.22
CA GLY A 735 -14.86 38.28 7.47
C GLY A 735 -13.69 37.74 8.27
N THR A 736 -12.49 38.30 8.05
CA THR A 736 -11.32 38.01 8.88
C THR A 736 -11.46 38.66 10.26
N GLN A 737 -11.89 37.88 11.26
CA GLN A 737 -11.64 38.18 12.66
C GLN A 737 -10.99 36.97 13.34
N THR A 738 -9.66 36.97 13.38
CA THR A 738 -8.88 36.20 14.35
C THR A 738 -8.96 36.89 15.70
N GLU A 739 -9.63 36.26 16.67
CA GLU A 739 -9.26 36.40 18.09
C GLU A 739 -9.00 35.02 18.68
N ILE A 740 -7.93 34.94 19.46
CA ILE A 740 -7.42 33.70 20.06
C ILE A 740 -7.81 33.73 21.54
N ILE A 741 -8.60 32.75 21.97
CA ILE A 741 -8.87 32.57 23.41
C ILE A 741 -7.68 31.84 24.03
N ALA A 742 -6.88 32.57 24.81
CA ALA A 742 -5.92 32.04 25.77
C ALA A 742 -6.23 32.61 27.16
N PRO A 743 -6.08 31.84 28.25
CA PRO A 743 -6.54 32.26 29.58
C PRO A 743 -5.62 33.29 30.23
N ALA A 744 -6.18 34.11 31.12
CA ALA A 744 -5.48 35.20 31.78
C ALA A 744 -4.64 34.75 32.99
N SER A 745 -3.43 35.32 33.13
CA SER A 745 -2.78 35.48 34.44
C SER A 745 -1.86 36.71 34.49
N ALA A 746 -2.14 37.57 35.47
CA ALA A 746 -1.27 38.53 36.16
C ALA A 746 -0.37 39.58 35.41
N VAL A 747 -0.82 40.85 35.52
CA VAL A 747 -0.07 42.00 36.10
C VAL A 747 0.94 42.82 35.25
N THR A 748 0.93 44.14 35.55
CA THR A 748 1.85 45.26 35.20
C THR A 748 1.77 45.95 33.82
N ALA A 749 1.74 47.29 33.93
CA ALA A 749 1.60 48.36 32.93
C ALA A 749 2.85 48.52 32.01
N GLU A 750 2.91 49.36 30.96
CA GLU A 750 2.48 50.77 30.83
C GLU A 750 2.03 51.23 29.40
N HIS A 751 1.55 52.49 29.32
CA HIS A 751 1.52 53.49 28.23
C HIS A 751 2.14 53.17 26.84
N ALA A 752 1.71 53.73 25.69
CA ALA A 752 0.62 54.65 25.28
C ALA A 752 0.50 54.61 23.72
N GLN A 753 -0.66 54.56 23.04
CA GLN A 753 -1.75 55.56 22.81
C GLN A 753 -1.62 56.35 21.48
N VAL A 754 -2.75 56.65 20.82
CA VAL A 754 -2.97 57.58 19.66
C VAL A 754 -2.59 57.07 18.25
N SER A 755 -3.21 57.53 17.15
CA SER A 755 -4.54 57.12 16.60
C SER A 755 -4.81 57.71 15.18
N TRP A 756 -5.78 57.11 14.44
CA TRP A 756 -6.63 57.75 13.39
C TRP A 756 -5.95 58.17 12.04
N LYS A 757 -6.61 58.31 10.86
CA LYS A 757 -8.00 57.99 10.38
C LYS A 757 -8.12 57.97 8.82
N ALA A 758 -9.27 57.50 8.30
CA ALA A 758 -9.99 57.94 7.07
C ALA A 758 -9.37 57.63 5.67
N CYS A 759 -10.03 56.89 4.75
CA CYS A 759 -11.11 57.25 3.77
C CYS A 759 -10.62 58.01 2.50
N ARG A 760 -11.19 57.90 1.27
CA ARG A 760 -12.37 57.17 0.71
C ARG A 760 -12.36 57.18 -0.86
N GLN A 761 -13.01 56.19 -1.50
CA GLN A 761 -13.66 56.18 -2.86
C GLN A 761 -12.78 56.51 -4.13
N ILE A 762 -12.75 55.74 -5.25
CA ILE A 762 -13.78 55.28 -6.24
C ILE A 762 -14.27 56.45 -7.13
N THR A 763 -14.06 56.51 -8.47
CA THR A 763 -14.67 55.66 -9.55
C THR A 763 -13.88 55.71 -10.90
N MET A 764 -14.33 54.96 -11.94
CA MET A 764 -13.73 54.78 -13.30
C MET A 764 -13.97 55.92 -14.33
N THR A 765 -13.15 56.06 -15.39
CA THR A 765 -13.50 55.71 -16.82
C THR A 765 -12.39 56.00 -17.90
N ARG A 766 -12.56 55.38 -19.09
CA ARG A 766 -11.76 55.38 -20.36
C ARG A 766 -11.30 56.75 -20.94
N HIS A 767 -10.17 56.77 -21.67
CA HIS A 767 -10.10 57.04 -23.14
C HIS A 767 -8.75 56.60 -23.79
N SER A 768 -8.32 57.12 -24.96
CA SER A 768 -7.45 56.38 -25.92
C SER A 768 -6.48 57.21 -26.83
N VAL A 769 -5.45 56.53 -27.40
CA VAL A 769 -4.61 56.83 -28.61
C VAL A 769 -3.58 57.99 -28.59
N HIS A 770 -2.30 57.71 -28.94
CA HIS A 770 -1.53 58.34 -30.06
C HIS A 770 -0.15 57.65 -30.36
N HIS A 771 0.64 58.17 -31.33
CA HIS A 771 1.62 57.46 -32.20
C HIS A 771 3.14 57.51 -31.84
N ILE A 772 3.89 56.43 -32.22
CA ILE A 772 5.02 56.31 -33.21
C ILE A 772 5.81 57.63 -33.54
N PRO A 773 7.18 57.71 -33.65
CA PRO A 773 8.00 56.86 -34.56
C PRO A 773 9.51 56.54 -34.31
N LEU A 774 9.96 55.46 -35.00
CA LEU A 774 11.25 55.11 -35.66
C LEU A 774 12.63 55.50 -35.04
N ALA A 775 13.77 54.83 -35.35
CA ALA A 775 14.16 53.90 -36.43
C ALA A 775 15.22 52.86 -35.90
N GLU A 776 16.06 52.08 -36.59
CA GLU A 776 16.33 51.48 -37.94
C GLU A 776 17.48 50.43 -37.70
N ALA A 777 17.93 49.46 -38.50
CA ALA A 777 17.63 48.84 -39.83
C ALA A 777 18.02 47.31 -39.70
N GLU A 778 18.42 46.44 -40.67
CA GLU A 778 18.68 46.47 -42.13
C GLU A 778 18.52 45.04 -42.74
N GLU A 779 19.47 44.53 -43.57
CA GLU A 779 19.37 43.31 -44.42
C GLU A 779 20.52 42.27 -44.16
N ALA A 780 20.73 41.11 -44.83
CA ALA A 780 20.18 40.56 -46.08
C ALA A 780 20.26 39.00 -46.24
N THR A 781 19.35 38.46 -47.07
CA THR A 781 19.46 37.29 -48.00
C THR A 781 20.07 35.92 -47.60
N SER A 782 19.19 34.91 -47.47
CA SER A 782 18.99 33.75 -48.39
C SER A 782 20.18 33.05 -49.09
N LYS A 783 20.23 31.70 -48.95
CA LYS A 783 20.17 30.74 -50.08
C LYS A 783 20.04 29.25 -49.67
N ASP A 784 19.27 28.48 -50.43
CA ASP A 784 19.31 27.00 -50.49
C ASP A 784 20.39 26.53 -51.49
N GLU A 785 20.97 25.33 -51.32
CA GLU A 785 20.67 24.12 -52.14
C GLU A 785 21.62 22.91 -51.86
N LYS A 786 21.22 21.72 -52.34
CA LYS A 786 22.01 20.51 -52.68
C LYS A 786 22.82 19.77 -51.59
N THR A 787 22.21 18.68 -51.14
CA THR A 787 22.67 17.27 -51.27
C THR A 787 24.10 17.02 -51.81
N ASP A 788 24.86 16.13 -51.14
CA ASP A 788 25.32 14.88 -51.75
C ASP A 788 25.65 13.78 -50.70
N ARG A 789 26.01 12.58 -51.17
CA ARG A 789 26.32 11.35 -50.39
C ARG A 789 27.82 11.20 -50.15
N ASN A 790 28.23 10.61 -49.01
CA ASN A 790 28.79 9.24 -49.00
C ASN A 790 29.16 8.68 -47.61
N ASN A 791 29.38 7.36 -47.63
CA ASN A 791 29.81 6.45 -46.58
C ASN A 791 31.01 6.92 -45.73
N GLY A 792 30.88 6.80 -44.41
CA GLY A 792 31.49 5.70 -43.64
C GLY A 792 33.01 5.63 -43.45
N GLU A 793 33.43 5.79 -42.19
CA GLU A 793 34.11 4.75 -41.39
C GLU A 793 33.47 4.69 -39.98
#